data_AF-I2FU41-F1
#
_entry.id   AF-I2FU41-F1
#
_cell.length_a   1.000
_cell.length_b   1.000
_cell.length_c   1.000
_cell.angle_alpha   90.00
_cell.angle_beta   90.00
_cell.angle_gamma   90.00
#
_symmetry.space_group_name_H-M   'P 1'
#
loop_
_entity.id
_entity.type
_entity.pdbx_description
1 polymer ?
#
loop_
_entity_poly.entity_id
_entity_poly.type
_entity_poly.pdbx_seq_one_letter_code
_entity_poly.pdbx_strand_id
1 'polypeptide(L)'
;MLGDLRVLHVPSSDTNVLPPVILQFGADRYLFNVGEGTSRSSTQRKANLSRISNIFVSRVGWEAIGGLPGVLMSMADGQRASESLHGPDGLRYALATMRTYAKRDIMKLEVNEIPAISSSSSSASKHAGKPSCSAPVFSDDNLAVYAVPLLPADAAERASKKPKLDREHSSGPSAATIEKVDQLWRKPYFNPSDLHGEQAEAWIRIVSDCIFNDSLLRRRQQEQQQQQSDITNNDASTQVSTSTKLVFSVEHVEMDDLEAQQAPASPRARARSPWRPPLSPAFVTRLLPRPQCDTRYLAADRSDPAEGGQTPVLAFICEAHAQRGKFDPVKATEAGVPPGPSFAALTKGENITLKRPTTWASMQDDEKKRWIQSQRGGVGSKPKPNSKQNGRGKSKSNEVQEPPPAAWNELEEVLVRSSEVLGPSRAGAVVFHVYLPSAAYIDDLLSDNAAQSFSPYTQDANKGLSREQSRTPHAIVHAIPLDVLKDTRYQQWMRRFGPDCHHIIANYDVCANKLMFPSSATIPLRLSKLDEVMFKVPQYQLKPRVCVEQLTAGESDFPLKLVAAEADQVILLHPRGGPKRYHSGAPDFDFPIQSEEANKVAAFEVEAVEETEQQTQQLVKAKAKNDAASNAKKQKAQANRDASTDDLGAVRNLRLKEARKKAWEDYLDVVKKIKAQSQTASNAMPPEKDILVTTLGTGSAAPSKYRNVISTLIHTPSSGNILLDAGESTYGLLRRKFGCRRDGTAAESGSLVGQDVDDILREMRILFISHIHADHHIGLIRLLLERRKLQPQPDKPLYLVGTGFVHNYLEEYEHIEKLGLGEDVILVLSEHLDYKSGVDPLTRANGSANLDPCTAAAEGNSSREPKVRREHLTQVEGIKALTGLSHVHTARVVHRGSHCYGLVIRHTNQDWSVAYSGDTRPAAELIAAGRDCKLLIHEATLEDGEQEMAVYKGHSTFGEAIRVGHEMGATNILLTHFSQRYPKMARSSLFASSEQSEGKKKVSIALAFDMVTYPLSQFSKIQGYTPAMEALFAADTETEDEVQSVTAAEPMEGAGSGVSNGSKGDGKGQGDTKQSNGNSSKGAAVVSVVATWNGESAGETEAKGTKKDTKTQTSTPEPQERYTRKGMKPSEWRYIGLRLSSSSPLASILPALMLDLVQTAQTATMGVVGGAYNVDILSTHPSNGEGEGKSWDAVVRVEAKHAQDLVTCLSLLPAPLVQNTRVRMKAVGPTTAIQTLENLLS
;
A
#
# COMPACT_ATOMS: atom_id res chain seq x y z
N MET A 1 26.14 -11.67 20.17
CA MET A 1 24.90 -11.56 19.38
C MET A 1 25.16 -12.10 17.98
N LEU A 2 24.19 -12.78 17.36
CA LEU A 2 24.21 -13.05 15.91
C LEU A 2 23.60 -11.84 15.19
N GLY A 3 24.20 -11.46 14.07
CA GLY A 3 23.70 -10.39 13.22
C GLY A 3 24.18 -10.56 11.79
N ASP A 4 23.40 -10.05 10.85
CA ASP A 4 23.57 -10.26 9.42
C ASP A 4 23.09 -9.05 8.60
N LEU A 5 23.65 -8.90 7.41
CA LEU A 5 23.29 -7.88 6.44
C LEU A 5 22.67 -8.57 5.22
N ARG A 6 21.42 -8.23 4.86
CA ARG A 6 20.69 -8.78 3.71
C ARG A 6 20.38 -7.69 2.69
N VAL A 7 20.84 -7.86 1.46
CA VAL A 7 20.43 -7.05 0.31
C VAL A 7 19.12 -7.62 -0.24
N LEU A 8 18.02 -6.85 -0.21
CA LEU A 8 16.69 -7.37 -0.56
C LEU A 8 16.47 -7.45 -2.08
N HIS A 9 16.81 -6.37 -2.80
CA HIS A 9 16.90 -6.35 -4.26
C HIS A 9 18.08 -5.45 -4.68
N VAL A 10 18.40 -5.46 -5.98
CA VAL A 10 19.54 -4.74 -6.56
C VAL A 10 19.13 -3.94 -7.81
N PRO A 11 19.94 -2.95 -8.25
CA PRO A 11 19.73 -2.27 -9.52
C PRO A 11 19.51 -3.27 -10.67
N SER A 12 18.34 -3.20 -11.30
CA SER A 12 17.89 -4.11 -12.37
C SER A 12 16.84 -3.44 -13.25
N SER A 13 16.43 -4.07 -14.36
CA SER A 13 15.33 -3.54 -15.19
C SER A 13 13.99 -3.45 -14.44
N ASP A 14 13.79 -4.22 -13.35
CA ASP A 14 12.60 -4.05 -12.48
C ASP A 14 12.74 -2.85 -11.53
N THR A 15 13.94 -2.71 -10.95
CA THR A 15 14.22 -1.92 -9.75
C THR A 15 15.53 -1.14 -9.94
N ASN A 16 15.56 -0.18 -10.86
CA ASN A 16 16.74 0.65 -11.11
C ASN A 16 16.85 1.81 -10.09
N VAL A 17 16.88 1.44 -8.81
CA VAL A 17 16.77 2.29 -7.61
C VAL A 17 17.86 1.91 -6.60
N LEU A 18 17.98 2.62 -5.47
CA LEU A 18 18.95 2.26 -4.43
C LEU A 18 18.54 0.91 -3.78
N PRO A 19 19.51 0.01 -3.52
CA PRO A 19 19.22 -1.29 -2.94
C PRO A 19 18.63 -1.13 -1.52
N PRO A 20 17.45 -1.71 -1.22
CA PRO A 20 16.96 -1.80 0.13
C PRO A 20 17.81 -2.82 0.90
N VAL A 21 18.55 -2.36 1.91
CA VAL A 21 19.45 -3.20 2.71
C VAL A 21 18.91 -3.34 4.12
N ILE A 22 18.67 -4.58 4.56
CA ILE A 22 18.22 -4.90 5.91
C ILE A 22 19.44 -5.31 6.73
N LEU A 23 19.74 -4.55 7.77
CA LEU A 23 20.69 -4.93 8.83
C LEU A 23 19.88 -5.56 9.97
N GLN A 24 20.20 -6.77 10.40
CA GLN A 24 19.51 -7.47 11.49
C GLN A 24 20.47 -7.74 12.66
N PHE A 25 20.01 -7.45 13.88
CA PHE A 25 20.69 -7.83 15.12
C PHE A 25 19.67 -8.49 16.06
N GLY A 26 19.85 -9.78 16.33
CA GLY A 26 18.88 -10.55 17.12
C GLY A 26 17.48 -10.57 16.47
N ALA A 27 16.52 -9.86 17.06
CA ALA A 27 15.15 -9.73 16.57
C ALA A 27 14.91 -8.44 15.75
N ASP A 28 15.75 -7.43 15.96
CA ASP A 28 15.56 -6.06 15.48
C ASP A 28 16.15 -5.85 14.09
N ARG A 29 15.50 -5.01 13.28
CA ARG A 29 15.85 -4.78 11.87
C ARG A 29 15.87 -3.30 11.52
N TYR A 30 16.92 -2.90 10.82
CA TYR A 30 17.15 -1.53 10.37
C TYR A 30 17.18 -1.55 8.85
N LEU A 31 16.30 -0.78 8.19
CA LEU A 31 16.19 -0.75 6.73
C LEU A 31 16.89 0.50 6.18
N PHE A 32 17.81 0.30 5.24
CA PHE A 32 18.51 1.37 4.53
C PHE A 32 17.97 1.47 3.10
N ASN A 33 17.40 2.65 2.78
CA ASN A 33 16.66 3.00 1.57
C ASN A 33 15.38 2.17 1.31
N VAL A 34 14.41 2.80 0.63
CA VAL A 34 13.08 2.23 0.34
C VAL A 34 12.70 2.56 -1.12
N GLY A 35 13.53 2.09 -2.05
CA GLY A 35 13.32 2.26 -3.48
C GLY A 35 12.04 1.58 -3.99
N GLU A 36 11.59 2.00 -5.17
CA GLU A 36 10.44 1.43 -5.88
C GLU A 36 10.56 -0.11 -6.01
N GLY A 37 9.49 -0.84 -5.70
CA GLY A 37 9.46 -2.30 -5.68
C GLY A 37 9.81 -2.96 -4.34
N THR A 38 10.21 -2.21 -3.30
CA THR A 38 10.63 -2.77 -1.99
C THR A 38 9.56 -3.68 -1.37
N SER A 39 8.30 -3.23 -1.34
CA SER A 39 7.16 -4.00 -0.81
C SER A 39 6.97 -5.32 -1.56
N ARG A 40 7.04 -5.28 -2.89
CA ARG A 40 6.92 -6.46 -3.77
C ARG A 40 8.08 -7.43 -3.57
N SER A 41 9.32 -6.92 -3.41
CA SER A 41 10.50 -7.75 -3.13
C SER A 41 10.41 -8.45 -1.78
N SER A 42 9.88 -7.77 -0.76
CA SER A 42 9.57 -8.36 0.55
C SER A 42 8.66 -9.58 0.41
N THR A 43 7.52 -9.41 -0.27
CA THR A 43 6.53 -10.47 -0.52
C THR A 43 7.11 -11.61 -1.37
N GLN A 44 7.87 -11.28 -2.41
CA GLN A 44 8.54 -12.25 -3.29
C GLN A 44 9.57 -13.12 -2.55
N ARG A 45 10.27 -12.56 -1.56
CA ARG A 45 11.45 -13.16 -0.91
C ARG A 45 11.22 -13.53 0.57
N LYS A 46 9.95 -13.56 1.00
CA LYS A 46 9.52 -13.84 2.39
C LYS A 46 10.25 -12.96 3.43
N ALA A 47 10.66 -11.75 3.05
CA ALA A 47 11.51 -10.88 3.87
C ALA A 47 10.64 -9.97 4.76
N ASN A 48 10.20 -10.51 5.90
CA ASN A 48 9.20 -9.84 6.74
C ASN A 48 9.64 -8.42 7.22
N LEU A 49 8.97 -7.39 6.70
CA LEU A 49 9.17 -5.98 7.04
C LEU A 49 8.52 -5.57 8.38
N SER A 50 7.57 -6.34 8.94
CA SER A 50 6.83 -5.97 10.17
C SER A 50 7.66 -5.94 11.46
N ARG A 51 8.95 -6.29 11.37
CA ARG A 51 9.95 -6.22 12.44
C ARG A 51 11.08 -5.22 12.19
N ILE A 52 10.93 -4.34 11.20
CA ILE A 52 11.75 -3.12 11.16
C ILE A 52 11.48 -2.31 12.43
N SER A 53 12.49 -1.57 12.90
CA SER A 53 12.38 -0.59 13.99
C SER A 53 12.71 0.83 13.53
N ASN A 54 13.57 0.95 12.52
CA ASN A 54 14.02 2.22 11.96
C ASN A 54 14.27 2.09 10.45
N ILE A 55 13.89 3.13 9.72
CA ILE A 55 14.19 3.32 8.30
C ILE A 55 15.19 4.47 8.15
N PHE A 56 16.29 4.27 7.43
CA PHE A 56 17.33 5.26 7.13
C PHE A 56 17.41 5.50 5.63
N VAL A 57 17.30 6.75 5.18
CA VAL A 57 17.26 7.12 3.76
C VAL A 57 18.48 7.96 3.40
N SER A 58 19.20 7.57 2.34
CA SER A 58 20.45 8.25 1.93
C SER A 58 20.23 9.61 1.27
N ARG A 59 19.05 9.90 0.70
CA ARG A 59 18.64 11.23 0.21
C ARG A 59 17.13 11.33 -0.02
N VAL A 60 16.64 12.54 -0.25
CA VAL A 60 15.27 12.76 -0.74
C VAL A 60 15.26 12.78 -2.27
N GLY A 61 14.85 11.65 -2.86
CA GLY A 61 14.76 11.41 -4.31
C GLY A 61 14.14 10.03 -4.58
N TRP A 62 13.48 9.84 -5.71
CA TRP A 62 12.64 8.66 -6.00
C TRP A 62 13.41 7.34 -5.99
N GLU A 63 14.70 7.36 -6.31
CA GLU A 63 15.57 6.18 -6.20
C GLU A 63 15.76 5.71 -4.75
N ALA A 64 15.56 6.59 -3.76
CA ALA A 64 15.70 6.29 -2.34
C ALA A 64 14.35 6.13 -1.60
N ILE A 65 13.28 6.79 -2.07
CA ILE A 65 11.96 6.79 -1.40
C ILE A 65 10.76 6.31 -2.24
N GLY A 66 10.93 5.90 -3.50
CA GLY A 66 9.80 5.56 -4.38
C GLY A 66 8.88 4.43 -3.89
N GLY A 67 9.39 3.52 -3.06
CA GLY A 67 8.61 2.46 -2.39
C GLY A 67 8.15 2.81 -0.97
N LEU A 68 8.59 3.95 -0.42
CA LEU A 68 8.29 4.38 0.95
C LEU A 68 6.78 4.47 1.27
N PRO A 69 5.90 5.01 0.39
CA PRO A 69 4.47 5.05 0.68
C PRO A 69 3.87 3.65 0.84
N GLY A 70 4.23 2.73 -0.06
CA GLY A 70 3.76 1.34 -0.04
C GLY A 70 4.22 0.59 1.21
N VAL A 71 5.48 0.80 1.65
CA VAL A 71 6.00 0.20 2.88
C VAL A 71 5.32 0.78 4.13
N LEU A 72 5.19 2.10 4.25
CA LEU A 72 4.57 2.74 5.42
C LEU A 72 3.07 2.40 5.55
N MET A 73 2.33 2.38 4.44
CA MET A 73 0.94 1.90 4.44
C MET A 73 0.86 0.43 4.85
N SER A 74 1.72 -0.44 4.30
CA SER A 74 1.76 -1.86 4.66
C SER A 74 2.10 -2.09 6.14
N MET A 75 2.92 -1.24 6.76
CA MET A 75 3.22 -1.29 8.19
C MET A 75 2.03 -0.85 9.04
N ALA A 76 1.35 0.23 8.66
CA ALA A 76 0.17 0.74 9.37
C ALA A 76 -1.03 -0.21 9.25
N ASP A 77 -1.28 -0.77 8.06
CA ASP A 77 -2.30 -1.79 7.81
C ASP A 77 -1.95 -3.12 8.51
N GLY A 78 -0.66 -3.38 8.73
CA GLY A 78 -0.13 -4.42 9.63
C GLY A 78 -0.25 -4.11 11.13
N GLN A 79 -1.05 -3.11 11.51
CA GLN A 79 -1.33 -2.67 12.89
C GLN A 79 -0.09 -2.29 13.71
N ARG A 80 0.96 -1.77 13.05
CA ARG A 80 2.17 -1.29 13.72
C ARG A 80 1.89 -0.01 14.51
N ALA A 81 2.23 0.01 15.80
CA ALA A 81 1.90 1.14 16.68
C ALA A 81 2.78 2.39 16.46
N SER A 82 4.06 2.21 16.12
CA SER A 82 5.01 3.30 15.87
C SER A 82 6.19 2.84 15.01
N GLU A 83 6.73 3.76 14.20
CA GLU A 83 7.95 3.57 13.40
C GLU A 83 8.80 4.85 13.36
N SER A 84 10.11 4.71 13.18
CA SER A 84 11.06 5.81 13.11
C SER A 84 11.72 5.91 11.73
N LEU A 85 11.73 7.11 11.15
CA LEU A 85 12.20 7.40 9.80
C LEU A 85 13.23 8.54 9.82
N HIS A 86 14.43 8.26 9.31
CA HIS A 86 15.60 9.14 9.37
C HIS A 86 16.13 9.41 7.97
N GLY A 87 16.52 10.65 7.67
CA GLY A 87 17.13 11.05 6.39
C GLY A 87 17.47 12.54 6.37
N PRO A 88 17.98 13.11 5.26
CA PRO A 88 18.37 14.52 5.23
C PRO A 88 17.18 15.47 5.19
N ASP A 89 17.46 16.76 5.39
CA ASP A 89 16.51 17.88 5.28
C ASP A 89 15.63 17.78 4.02
N GLY A 90 14.31 17.95 4.19
CA GLY A 90 13.32 17.88 3.10
C GLY A 90 12.49 16.60 3.10
N LEU A 91 12.86 15.59 3.91
CA LEU A 91 12.11 14.35 4.07
C LEU A 91 10.66 14.59 4.56
N ARG A 92 10.42 15.62 5.39
CA ARG A 92 9.07 16.01 5.81
C ARG A 92 8.25 16.62 4.68
N TYR A 93 8.88 17.36 3.77
CA TYR A 93 8.22 17.86 2.57
C TYR A 93 7.84 16.71 1.64
N ALA A 94 8.76 15.77 1.41
CA ALA A 94 8.52 14.54 0.65
C ALA A 94 7.35 13.70 1.21
N LEU A 95 7.21 13.59 2.54
CA LEU A 95 6.04 12.94 3.14
C LEU A 95 4.77 13.77 2.93
N ALA A 96 4.83 15.09 3.07
CA ALA A 96 3.66 15.97 2.96
C ALA A 96 3.00 15.97 1.56
N THR A 97 3.75 15.68 0.48
CA THR A 97 3.15 15.48 -0.86
C THR A 97 2.28 14.23 -0.93
N MET A 98 2.58 13.21 -0.11
CA MET A 98 1.87 11.92 -0.09
C MET A 98 0.50 11.98 0.59
N ARG A 99 0.12 13.13 1.17
CA ARG A 99 -1.06 13.29 2.05
C ARG A 99 -2.39 12.86 1.44
N THR A 100 -2.52 12.96 0.12
CA THR A 100 -3.77 12.70 -0.61
C THR A 100 -4.05 11.20 -0.81
N TYR A 101 -3.06 10.32 -0.64
CA TYR A 101 -3.19 8.88 -0.89
C TYR A 101 -2.64 7.98 0.24
N ALA A 102 -1.77 8.48 1.12
CA ALA A 102 -1.05 7.66 2.10
C ALA A 102 -1.64 7.62 3.54
N LYS A 103 -2.74 8.35 3.84
CA LYS A 103 -3.24 8.51 5.22
C LYS A 103 -3.63 7.18 5.89
N ARG A 104 -3.21 6.99 7.16
CA ARG A 104 -3.55 5.87 8.06
C ARG A 104 -3.42 6.29 9.54
N ASP A 105 -4.52 6.32 10.30
CA ASP A 105 -4.54 6.87 11.68
C ASP A 105 -4.08 5.91 12.79
N ILE A 106 -3.39 4.82 12.42
CA ILE A 106 -3.07 3.67 13.28
C ILE A 106 -1.63 3.74 13.84
N MET A 107 -0.68 4.29 13.08
CA MET A 107 0.77 4.14 13.30
C MET A 107 1.47 5.48 13.56
N LYS A 108 2.07 5.68 14.73
CA LYS A 108 2.86 6.90 14.99
C LYS A 108 4.19 6.88 14.21
N LEU A 109 4.31 7.69 13.16
CA LEU A 109 5.57 7.90 12.46
C LEU A 109 6.39 9.02 13.13
N GLU A 110 7.63 8.73 13.50
CA GLU A 110 8.60 9.70 14.02
C GLU A 110 9.63 10.05 12.93
N VAL A 111 9.57 11.28 12.41
CA VAL A 111 10.41 11.72 11.28
C VAL A 111 11.53 12.62 11.78
N ASN A 112 12.77 12.16 11.60
CA ASN A 112 14.01 12.80 12.03
C ASN A 112 14.81 13.26 10.80
N GLU A 113 14.83 14.58 10.57
CA GLU A 113 15.64 15.20 9.52
C GLU A 113 17.05 15.49 10.04
N ILE A 114 18.04 15.16 9.22
CA ILE A 114 19.47 15.20 9.55
C ILE A 114 20.07 16.43 8.85
N PRO A 115 20.52 17.45 9.60
CA PRO A 115 20.86 18.76 9.05
C PRO A 115 22.09 18.72 8.15
N ALA A 116 22.02 19.46 7.05
CA ALA A 116 23.03 19.41 5.99
C ALA A 116 24.47 19.81 6.39
N ILE A 117 24.62 20.59 7.47
CA ILE A 117 25.91 21.06 7.99
C ILE A 117 25.90 20.89 9.51
N SER A 118 26.84 20.14 10.06
CA SER A 118 27.02 20.03 11.51
C SER A 118 27.48 21.37 12.08
N SER A 119 26.82 21.85 13.14
CA SER A 119 27.00 23.20 13.69
C SER A 119 28.25 23.34 14.58
N SER A 120 29.43 23.02 14.03
CA SER A 120 30.74 23.00 14.69
C SER A 120 31.36 24.39 14.90
N SER A 121 30.56 25.39 15.32
CA SER A 121 31.03 26.78 15.48
C SER A 121 30.45 27.54 16.69
N SER A 122 30.59 26.98 17.91
CA SER A 122 30.62 27.80 19.13
C SER A 122 31.55 27.24 20.21
N SER A 123 32.29 28.14 20.88
CA SER A 123 33.20 27.88 22.03
C SER A 123 34.21 26.72 21.92
N ALA A 124 35.37 26.97 21.30
CA ALA A 124 36.54 26.11 21.41
C ALA A 124 37.19 26.21 22.82
N SER A 125 36.71 25.42 23.78
CA SER A 125 37.35 25.29 25.10
C SER A 125 38.67 24.52 25.00
N LYS A 126 39.77 25.11 25.48
CA LYS A 126 41.13 24.55 25.38
C LYS A 126 41.42 23.49 26.45
N HIS A 127 40.87 22.28 26.29
CA HIS A 127 41.36 21.11 27.02
C HIS A 127 41.61 19.92 26.07
N ALA A 128 42.85 19.45 26.02
CA ALA A 128 43.24 18.30 25.20
C ALA A 128 42.82 17.00 25.89
N GLY A 129 41.89 16.25 25.29
CA GLY A 129 41.38 15.01 25.88
C GLY A 129 40.50 14.17 24.95
N LYS A 130 41.14 13.29 24.16
CA LYS A 130 40.56 12.35 23.17
C LYS A 130 39.88 13.00 21.94
N PRO A 131 39.98 12.38 20.75
CA PRO A 131 39.21 12.79 19.58
C PRO A 131 37.75 12.33 19.74
N SER A 132 36.81 13.25 19.89
CA SER A 132 35.39 12.95 19.80
C SER A 132 35.00 12.74 18.34
N CYS A 133 34.55 11.52 18.00
CA CYS A 133 33.69 11.32 16.83
C CYS A 133 32.41 12.16 17.00
N SER A 134 31.73 12.49 15.90
CA SER A 134 30.38 13.05 15.99
C SER A 134 29.46 12.11 16.77
N ALA A 135 28.48 12.68 17.49
CA ALA A 135 27.48 11.87 18.18
C ALA A 135 26.68 11.04 17.16
N PRO A 136 26.28 9.80 17.49
CA PRO A 136 25.43 9.02 16.61
C PRO A 136 24.06 9.71 16.46
N VAL A 137 23.52 9.70 15.24
CA VAL A 137 22.20 10.25 14.91
C VAL A 137 21.09 9.38 15.52
N PHE A 138 21.33 8.07 15.57
CA PHE A 138 20.48 7.09 16.23
C PHE A 138 21.34 6.13 17.04
N SER A 139 20.89 5.74 18.25
CA SER A 139 21.47 4.61 18.97
C SER A 139 20.43 3.93 19.84
N ASP A 140 20.47 2.60 19.88
CA ASP A 140 19.71 1.74 20.81
C ASP A 140 20.64 0.75 21.54
N ASP A 141 20.08 -0.29 22.15
CA ASP A 141 20.80 -1.35 22.88
C ASP A 141 21.69 -2.25 21.98
N ASN A 142 21.47 -2.24 20.66
CA ASN A 142 22.16 -3.08 19.68
C ASN A 142 23.17 -2.29 18.84
N LEU A 143 22.75 -1.11 18.36
CA LEU A 143 23.34 -0.42 17.22
C LEU A 143 23.46 1.09 17.47
N ALA A 144 24.56 1.68 17.03
CA ALA A 144 24.73 3.12 16.80
C ALA A 144 24.86 3.40 15.29
N VAL A 145 24.16 4.43 14.80
CA VAL A 145 24.21 4.89 13.41
C VAL A 145 24.68 6.34 13.37
N TYR A 146 25.78 6.58 12.67
CA TYR A 146 26.31 7.92 12.40
C TYR A 146 26.02 8.26 10.93
N ALA A 147 25.55 9.47 10.65
CA ALA A 147 25.42 9.99 9.29
C ALA A 147 26.59 10.93 8.97
N VAL A 148 27.15 10.78 7.76
CA VAL A 148 28.13 11.69 7.18
C VAL A 148 27.44 12.37 5.99
N PRO A 149 27.04 13.67 6.11
CA PRO A 149 26.52 14.42 4.99
C PRO A 149 27.65 14.73 3.99
N LEU A 150 27.33 14.61 2.71
CA LEU A 150 28.24 14.81 1.57
C LEU A 150 27.58 15.69 0.50
N LEU A 151 28.34 16.66 0.01
CA LEU A 151 27.92 17.65 -0.98
C LEU A 151 28.75 17.53 -2.27
N PRO A 152 28.19 17.91 -3.45
CA PRO A 152 28.97 18.07 -4.65
C PRO A 152 29.80 19.36 -4.59
N ALA A 153 31.00 19.37 -5.16
CA ALA A 153 31.91 20.54 -5.17
C ALA A 153 31.21 21.85 -5.61
N ASP A 154 30.41 21.77 -6.66
CA ASP A 154 29.55 22.84 -7.20
C ASP A 154 28.61 23.49 -6.16
N ALA A 155 28.11 22.71 -5.20
CA ALA A 155 27.23 23.20 -4.13
C ALA A 155 28.04 23.86 -3.01
N ALA A 156 29.23 23.35 -2.68
CA ALA A 156 30.14 24.00 -1.73
C ALA A 156 30.58 25.39 -2.23
N GLU A 157 30.87 25.53 -3.52
CA GLU A 157 31.15 26.83 -4.15
C GLU A 157 29.92 27.77 -4.17
N ARG A 158 28.71 27.25 -4.39
CA ARG A 158 27.48 28.08 -4.31
C ARG A 158 27.17 28.49 -2.86
N ALA A 159 27.47 27.65 -1.88
CA ALA A 159 27.26 27.90 -0.46
C ALA A 159 28.21 28.97 0.12
N SER A 160 29.43 29.09 -0.40
CA SER A 160 30.40 30.12 0.01
C SER A 160 30.14 31.50 -0.63
N LYS A 161 29.41 31.55 -1.75
CA LYS A 161 29.10 32.78 -2.50
C LYS A 161 27.77 33.46 -2.12
N LYS A 162 26.89 32.81 -1.33
CA LYS A 162 25.68 33.46 -0.79
C LYS A 162 26.05 34.48 0.32
N PRO A 163 25.40 35.66 0.39
CA PRO A 163 25.61 36.59 1.49
C PRO A 163 25.16 35.97 2.82
N LYS A 164 25.76 36.43 3.93
CA LYS A 164 25.31 36.09 5.28
C LYS A 164 23.97 36.79 5.56
N LEU A 165 22.86 36.11 5.26
CA LEU A 165 21.68 36.22 6.13
C LEU A 165 22.02 35.58 7.48
N ASP A 166 21.34 36.04 8.53
CA ASP A 166 21.62 35.62 9.90
C ASP A 166 21.39 34.11 10.08
N ARG A 167 22.48 33.38 10.38
CA ARG A 167 22.48 31.90 10.46
C ARG A 167 22.04 31.38 11.84
N GLU A 168 20.97 31.93 12.41
CA GLU A 168 20.32 31.37 13.59
C GLU A 168 19.29 30.29 13.20
N HIS A 169 19.78 29.18 12.61
CA HIS A 169 18.95 28.05 12.20
C HIS A 169 19.53 26.70 12.66
N SER A 170 19.08 26.22 13.82
CA SER A 170 19.01 24.77 14.12
C SER A 170 17.94 24.44 15.19
N SER A 171 16.78 25.12 15.12
CA SER A 171 15.55 24.68 15.79
C SER A 171 14.42 24.74 14.78
N GLY A 172 13.71 23.63 14.57
CA GLY A 172 12.48 23.60 13.78
C GLY A 172 11.37 24.46 14.42
N PRO A 173 10.21 24.58 13.77
CA PRO A 173 9.20 25.58 14.10
C PRO A 173 8.79 25.51 15.57
N SER A 174 8.81 26.67 16.24
CA SER A 174 8.50 26.82 17.66
C SER A 174 7.08 26.36 17.96
N ALA A 175 6.84 25.89 19.20
CA ALA A 175 5.52 25.44 19.62
C ALA A 175 4.43 26.51 19.41
N ALA A 176 4.76 27.79 19.62
CA ALA A 176 3.87 28.91 19.37
C ALA A 176 3.54 29.11 17.87
N THR A 177 4.51 28.95 16.97
CA THR A 177 4.25 29.03 15.53
C THR A 177 3.52 27.79 14.99
N ILE A 178 3.79 26.59 15.54
CA ILE A 178 2.99 25.38 15.25
C ILE A 178 1.54 25.60 15.68
N GLU A 179 1.30 26.04 16.92
CA GLU A 179 -0.07 26.30 17.42
C GLU A 179 -0.77 27.39 16.60
N LYS A 180 -0.07 28.48 16.27
CA LYS A 180 -0.58 29.55 15.41
C LYS A 180 -1.00 29.03 14.03
N VAL A 181 -0.20 28.16 13.39
CA VAL A 181 -0.54 27.57 12.09
C VAL A 181 -1.68 26.55 12.22
N ASP A 182 -1.72 25.78 13.30
CA ASP A 182 -2.83 24.88 13.63
C ASP A 182 -4.16 25.65 13.84
N GLN A 183 -4.11 26.84 14.43
CA GLN A 183 -5.26 27.74 14.52
C GLN A 183 -5.58 28.46 13.18
N LEU A 184 -4.61 28.60 12.27
CA LEU A 184 -4.81 29.30 10.98
C LEU A 184 -5.45 28.42 9.91
N TRP A 185 -5.12 27.12 9.82
CA TRP A 185 -5.73 26.25 8.81
C TRP A 185 -7.21 25.99 9.04
N ARG A 186 -7.67 26.13 10.30
CA ARG A 186 -9.08 26.11 10.69
C ARG A 186 -9.80 27.43 10.37
N LYS A 187 -9.55 28.02 9.19
CA LYS A 187 -10.21 29.25 8.70
C LYS A 187 -10.55 29.16 7.20
N PRO A 188 -11.71 29.69 6.75
CA PRO A 188 -12.20 29.55 5.37
C PRO A 188 -11.28 30.09 4.26
N TYR A 189 -10.35 30.97 4.62
CA TYR A 189 -9.45 31.64 3.69
C TYR A 189 -8.02 31.09 3.74
N PHE A 190 -7.76 30.05 4.54
CA PHE A 190 -6.41 29.50 4.67
C PHE A 190 -5.85 29.06 3.31
N ASN A 191 -4.68 29.60 2.98
CA ASN A 191 -3.95 29.25 1.78
C ASN A 191 -2.53 28.80 2.19
N PRO A 192 -2.23 27.50 2.22
CA PRO A 192 -0.93 27.02 2.67
C PRO A 192 0.22 27.53 1.79
N SER A 193 -0.04 27.81 0.51
CA SER A 193 0.92 28.36 -0.45
C SER A 193 1.41 29.79 -0.12
N ASP A 194 0.65 30.55 0.68
CA ASP A 194 1.01 31.92 1.10
C ASP A 194 1.86 31.92 2.40
N LEU A 195 2.17 30.75 2.97
CA LEU A 195 3.01 30.63 4.16
C LEU A 195 4.49 30.69 3.78
N HIS A 196 5.27 31.43 4.58
CA HIS A 196 6.71 31.62 4.38
C HIS A 196 7.46 31.47 5.72
N GLY A 197 8.76 31.14 5.64
CA GLY A 197 9.60 30.94 6.81
C GLY A 197 9.09 29.83 7.74
N GLU A 198 9.27 30.03 9.05
CA GLU A 198 8.84 29.13 10.13
C GLU A 198 7.36 28.66 10.01
N GLN A 199 6.47 29.50 9.45
CA GLN A 199 5.06 29.13 9.26
C GLN A 199 4.86 28.10 8.14
N ALA A 200 5.71 28.10 7.11
CA ALA A 200 5.71 27.07 6.07
C ALA A 200 6.19 25.72 6.63
N GLU A 201 7.29 25.73 7.40
CA GLU A 201 7.79 24.53 8.10
C GLU A 201 6.75 23.97 9.07
N ALA A 202 6.09 24.83 9.86
CA ALA A 202 5.02 24.43 10.76
C ALA A 202 3.88 23.74 10.03
N TRP A 203 3.47 24.25 8.86
CA TRP A 203 2.44 23.60 8.04
C TRP A 203 2.91 22.25 7.47
N ILE A 204 4.10 22.19 6.88
CA ILE A 204 4.69 20.94 6.35
C ILE A 204 4.81 19.89 7.46
N ARG A 205 5.21 20.30 8.67
CA ARG A 205 5.26 19.43 9.86
C ARG A 205 3.88 18.93 10.26
N ILE A 206 2.90 19.83 10.45
CA ILE A 206 1.51 19.48 10.80
C ILE A 206 0.93 18.48 9.78
N VAL A 207 1.12 18.74 8.48
CA VAL A 207 0.66 17.82 7.42
C VAL A 207 1.37 16.47 7.51
N SER A 208 2.71 16.43 7.52
CA SER A 208 3.47 15.18 7.54
C SER A 208 3.17 14.32 8.78
N ASP A 209 3.03 14.94 9.96
CA ASP A 209 2.64 14.25 11.19
C ASP A 209 1.19 13.70 11.08
N CYS A 210 0.25 14.44 10.47
CA CYS A 210 -1.17 14.03 10.35
C CYS A 210 -1.49 12.95 9.28
N ILE A 211 -0.50 12.52 8.48
CA ILE A 211 -0.69 11.40 7.53
C ILE A 211 -0.78 10.06 8.30
N PHE A 212 0.08 9.88 9.30
CA PHE A 212 0.17 8.63 10.06
C PHE A 212 -0.24 8.79 11.53
N ASN A 213 -0.08 9.99 12.10
CA ASN A 213 -0.32 10.29 13.52
C ASN A 213 -1.34 11.42 13.72
N ASP A 214 -2.63 11.16 13.44
CA ASP A 214 -3.73 12.08 13.77
C ASP A 214 -4.08 12.08 15.27
N SER A 215 -3.04 12.37 16.06
CA SER A 215 -3.12 12.63 17.49
C SER A 215 -3.98 13.86 17.82
N LEU A 216 -4.22 14.76 16.85
CA LEU A 216 -5.16 15.89 16.98
C LEU A 216 -6.63 15.43 17.02
N LEU A 217 -6.99 14.33 16.35
CA LEU A 217 -8.30 13.70 16.51
C LEU A 217 -8.46 13.04 17.90
N ARG A 218 -7.45 12.31 18.36
CA ARG A 218 -7.45 11.68 19.69
C ARG A 218 -7.46 12.72 20.82
N ARG A 219 -6.73 13.82 20.64
CA ARG A 219 -6.70 14.97 21.56
C ARG A 219 -8.04 15.70 21.60
N ARG A 220 -8.70 15.93 20.46
CA ARG A 220 -10.09 16.43 20.41
C ARG A 220 -11.03 15.58 21.26
N GLN A 221 -10.96 14.25 21.14
CA GLN A 221 -11.79 13.33 21.92
C GLN A 221 -11.51 13.41 23.42
N GLN A 222 -10.24 13.53 23.82
CA GLN A 222 -9.84 13.67 25.23
C GLN A 222 -10.26 15.01 25.83
N GLU A 223 -10.02 16.13 25.13
CA GLU A 223 -10.38 17.47 25.61
C GLU A 223 -11.92 17.64 25.70
N GLN A 224 -12.69 17.00 24.81
CA GLN A 224 -14.14 16.92 24.92
C GLN A 224 -14.62 16.07 26.11
N GLN A 225 -14.01 14.90 26.35
CA GLN A 225 -14.31 14.08 27.54
C GLN A 225 -13.99 14.83 28.84
N GLN A 226 -12.90 15.59 28.86
CA GLN A 226 -12.47 16.36 30.03
C GLN A 226 -13.42 17.52 30.33
N GLN A 227 -13.81 18.31 29.33
CA GLN A 227 -14.86 19.34 29.47
C GLN A 227 -16.20 18.74 29.95
N GLN A 228 -16.57 17.56 29.46
CA GLN A 228 -17.79 16.89 29.90
C GLN A 228 -17.70 16.41 31.36
N SER A 229 -16.51 16.11 31.87
CA SER A 229 -16.29 15.78 33.29
C SER A 229 -16.32 17.03 34.21
N ASP A 230 -15.84 18.18 33.75
CA ASP A 230 -15.88 19.44 34.52
C ASP A 230 -17.31 20.00 34.64
N ILE A 231 -18.15 19.78 33.62
CA ILE A 231 -19.59 20.09 33.67
C ILE A 231 -20.27 19.23 34.75
N THR A 232 -20.02 17.91 34.78
CA THR A 232 -20.65 17.02 35.77
C THR A 232 -20.24 17.27 37.23
N ASN A 233 -19.16 18.01 37.48
CA ASN A 233 -18.70 18.32 38.84
C ASN A 233 -19.20 19.69 39.38
N ASN A 234 -19.69 20.59 38.53
CA ASN A 234 -20.14 21.92 38.94
C ASN A 234 -21.66 22.08 39.08
N ASP A 235 -22.47 21.21 38.47
CA ASP A 235 -23.95 21.27 38.51
C ASP A 235 -24.56 20.78 39.85
N ALA A 236 -24.05 21.30 40.97
CA ALA A 236 -24.61 21.17 42.30
C ALA A 236 -25.40 22.43 42.76
N SER A 237 -25.58 23.45 41.90
CA SER A 237 -26.54 24.54 42.15
C SER A 237 -26.97 25.33 40.90
N THR A 238 -28.29 25.51 40.74
CA THR A 238 -29.00 26.42 39.80
C THR A 238 -29.22 25.88 38.37
N GLN A 239 -30.46 26.03 37.87
CA GLN A 239 -30.91 25.48 36.58
C GLN A 239 -30.82 26.48 35.41
N VAL A 240 -30.34 26.04 34.25
CA VAL A 240 -30.77 26.50 32.91
C VAL A 240 -30.81 25.29 31.96
N SER A 241 -31.68 25.31 30.95
CA SER A 241 -31.90 24.20 30.02
C SER A 241 -30.94 24.18 28.81
N THR A 242 -30.38 23.02 28.48
CA THR A 242 -30.60 22.29 27.20
C THR A 242 -29.88 20.93 27.20
N SER A 243 -30.40 19.93 26.49
CA SER A 243 -29.89 18.55 26.52
C SER A 243 -29.78 17.95 25.13
N THR A 244 -28.55 17.79 24.63
CA THR A 244 -28.25 17.04 23.40
C THR A 244 -27.40 15.82 23.76
N LYS A 245 -27.88 14.61 23.46
CA LYS A 245 -27.12 13.36 23.61
C LYS A 245 -26.41 13.03 22.30
N LEU A 246 -25.15 12.60 22.39
CA LEU A 246 -24.37 12.01 21.30
C LEU A 246 -23.77 10.68 21.76
N VAL A 247 -23.67 9.70 20.86
CA VAL A 247 -23.17 8.35 21.16
C VAL A 247 -22.26 7.83 20.03
N PHE A 248 -20.97 7.81 20.34
CA PHE A 248 -19.96 6.79 20.00
C PHE A 248 -20.18 5.83 18.79
N SER A 249 -19.32 5.96 17.77
CA SER A 249 -18.37 4.90 17.34
C SER A 249 -17.27 5.50 16.45
N VAL A 250 -16.21 4.76 16.13
CA VAL A 250 -14.98 5.27 15.45
C VAL A 250 -14.77 4.68 14.04
N GLU A 251 -15.77 4.02 13.46
CA GLU A 251 -15.77 3.63 12.02
C GLU A 251 -16.59 4.57 11.12
N HIS A 252 -17.26 5.56 11.70
CA HIS A 252 -17.96 6.64 10.99
C HIS A 252 -17.69 7.98 11.69
N VAL A 253 -17.22 8.97 10.94
CA VAL A 253 -17.26 10.38 11.36
C VAL A 253 -17.74 11.23 10.19
N GLU A 254 -18.97 11.72 10.31
CA GLU A 254 -19.45 12.83 9.51
C GLU A 254 -18.76 14.13 9.96
N MET A 255 -18.40 14.96 8.99
CA MET A 255 -18.61 16.40 9.11
C MET A 255 -19.55 16.71 7.95
N ASP A 256 -20.86 16.91 8.17
CA ASP A 256 -21.43 18.00 8.96
C ASP A 256 -20.52 19.24 8.91
N ASP A 257 -20.72 20.02 7.85
CA ASP A 257 -20.07 21.29 7.56
C ASP A 257 -21.09 22.45 7.63
N LEU A 258 -22.06 22.35 8.56
CA LEU A 258 -22.93 23.47 8.89
C LEU A 258 -22.15 24.55 9.65
N GLU A 259 -22.16 25.78 9.06
CA GLU A 259 -22.78 28.56 9.49
C GLU A 259 -22.24 29.52 10.64
N ALA A 260 -21.25 30.38 10.39
CA ALA A 260 -21.44 31.73 9.85
C ALA A 260 -20.03 32.38 9.76
N GLN A 261 -19.73 33.64 9.47
CA GLN A 261 -20.26 34.83 8.75
C GLN A 261 -19.07 35.85 8.86
N GLN A 262 -19.07 37.12 8.46
CA GLN A 262 -20.08 38.06 8.01
C GLN A 262 -19.57 38.83 6.80
N ALA A 263 -20.51 39.32 6.02
CA ALA A 263 -20.46 40.68 5.53
C ALA A 263 -21.71 41.38 6.13
N PRO A 264 -21.72 42.66 6.56
CA PRO A 264 -22.90 43.25 7.24
C PRO A 264 -23.62 44.37 6.45
N ALA A 265 -24.77 44.06 5.83
CA ALA A 265 -25.72 44.91 5.07
C ALA A 265 -25.19 45.75 3.87
N SER A 266 -25.98 45.84 2.77
CA SER A 266 -25.69 46.42 1.42
C SER A 266 -25.09 45.39 0.42
N PRO A 267 -24.05 45.61 -0.43
CA PRO A 267 -23.25 44.49 -1.00
C PRO A 267 -22.42 43.78 0.09
N ARG A 268 -23.15 43.28 1.10
CA ARG A 268 -22.74 42.80 2.41
C ARG A 268 -24.02 42.19 3.04
N ALA A 269 -23.89 41.09 3.79
CA ALA A 269 -24.97 40.27 4.36
C ALA A 269 -25.84 39.50 3.36
N ARG A 270 -25.25 38.43 2.82
CA ARG A 270 -25.93 37.13 2.86
C ARG A 270 -25.31 36.30 3.97
N ALA A 271 -26.14 35.53 4.65
CA ALA A 271 -25.69 34.45 5.53
C ALA A 271 -24.93 33.39 4.68
N ARG A 272 -24.00 32.64 5.28
CA ARG A 272 -23.11 31.69 4.60
C ARG A 272 -23.07 30.37 5.39
N SER A 273 -23.60 29.29 4.81
CA SER A 273 -23.49 27.88 5.26
C SER A 273 -22.30 27.69 6.21
N PRO A 274 -22.47 27.40 7.52
CA PRO A 274 -20.86 27.60 8.64
C PRO A 274 -19.65 26.82 8.08
N TRP A 275 -18.73 27.50 7.39
CA TRP A 275 -17.50 26.83 6.92
C TRP A 275 -16.84 26.11 8.09
N ARG A 276 -16.55 24.82 7.91
CA ARG A 276 -15.78 24.04 8.86
C ARG A 276 -14.48 23.55 8.22
N PRO A 277 -13.48 23.23 9.05
CA PRO A 277 -12.22 22.69 8.55
C PRO A 277 -12.38 21.28 7.99
N PRO A 278 -11.61 20.90 6.95
CA PRO A 278 -11.42 19.49 6.61
C PRO A 278 -11.06 18.66 7.86
N LEU A 279 -11.58 17.43 7.95
CA LEU A 279 -11.43 16.53 9.11
C LEU A 279 -9.99 16.46 9.69
N SER A 280 -8.99 16.51 8.80
CA SER A 280 -7.56 16.43 9.08
C SER A 280 -6.77 17.37 8.14
N PRO A 281 -5.64 17.97 8.57
CA PRO A 281 -4.74 18.76 7.71
C PRO A 281 -4.31 18.05 6.42
N ALA A 282 -4.20 16.72 6.45
CA ALA A 282 -3.84 15.90 5.30
C ALA A 282 -4.84 16.03 4.12
N PHE A 283 -6.10 16.39 4.38
CA PHE A 283 -7.13 16.57 3.35
C PHE A 283 -7.19 18.00 2.76
N VAL A 284 -6.26 18.89 3.11
CA VAL A 284 -6.19 20.23 2.47
C VAL A 284 -5.72 20.10 1.03
N THR A 285 -6.65 20.38 0.11
CA THR A 285 -6.54 20.21 -1.35
C THR A 285 -5.81 21.35 -2.08
N ARG A 286 -5.11 22.23 -1.34
CA ARG A 286 -4.29 23.31 -1.89
C ARG A 286 -2.82 22.95 -1.86
N LEU A 287 -2.03 23.54 -2.76
CA LEU A 287 -0.59 23.34 -2.87
C LEU A 287 0.14 23.70 -1.57
N LEU A 288 1.04 22.83 -1.13
CA LEU A 288 1.99 23.12 -0.05
C LEU A 288 2.77 24.43 -0.30
N PRO A 289 3.20 25.15 0.77
CA PRO A 289 4.19 26.20 0.62
C PRO A 289 5.48 25.63 0.04
N ARG A 290 6.17 26.42 -0.78
CA ARG A 290 7.46 26.00 -1.34
C ARG A 290 8.50 25.77 -0.22
N PRO A 291 9.40 24.79 -0.37
CA PRO A 291 10.58 24.68 0.49
C PRO A 291 11.34 26.02 0.54
N GLN A 292 11.76 26.45 1.74
CA GLN A 292 12.42 27.76 1.90
C GLN A 292 13.76 27.85 1.14
N CYS A 293 14.48 26.73 1.05
CA CYS A 293 15.67 26.60 0.25
C CYS A 293 15.43 25.57 -0.85
N ASP A 294 15.72 25.95 -2.09
CA ASP A 294 15.81 24.99 -3.18
C ASP A 294 17.12 24.20 -3.02
N THR A 295 17.02 22.99 -2.47
CA THR A 295 18.14 22.06 -2.20
C THR A 295 18.41 21.11 -3.37
N ARG A 296 17.66 21.23 -4.47
CA ARG A 296 17.76 20.38 -5.66
C ARG A 296 19.10 20.53 -6.36
N TYR A 297 19.74 19.42 -6.72
CA TYR A 297 20.94 19.46 -7.55
C TYR A 297 20.57 19.64 -9.03
N LEU A 298 20.40 20.90 -9.43
CA LEU A 298 20.29 21.28 -10.84
C LEU A 298 21.69 21.44 -11.43
N ALA A 299 22.19 20.34 -12.01
CA ALA A 299 23.33 20.33 -12.91
C ALA A 299 22.93 20.88 -14.30
N ALA A 300 23.92 21.25 -15.12
CA ALA A 300 23.68 21.57 -16.53
C ALA A 300 23.55 20.31 -17.41
N ASP A 301 23.97 19.15 -16.88
CA ASP A 301 23.93 17.85 -17.56
C ASP A 301 22.69 17.05 -17.14
N ARG A 302 21.83 16.71 -18.11
CA ARG A 302 20.62 15.89 -17.91
C ARG A 302 20.89 14.38 -17.88
N SER A 303 22.15 13.96 -17.92
CA SER A 303 22.53 12.54 -17.81
C SER A 303 22.82 12.10 -16.37
N ASP A 304 22.96 13.04 -15.42
CA ASP A 304 23.13 12.73 -14.00
C ASP A 304 21.87 11.99 -13.48
N PRO A 305 21.99 10.77 -12.92
CA PRO A 305 20.85 10.10 -12.29
C PRO A 305 20.25 10.90 -11.12
N ALA A 306 20.98 11.88 -10.59
CA ALA A 306 20.57 12.77 -9.52
C ALA A 306 19.91 14.09 -9.96
N GLU A 307 19.71 14.34 -11.25
CA GLU A 307 19.20 15.63 -11.76
C GLU A 307 17.82 15.97 -11.16
N GLY A 308 17.83 16.86 -10.16
CA GLY A 308 16.66 17.17 -9.34
C GLY A 308 16.86 16.84 -7.86
N GLY A 309 17.10 15.57 -7.51
CA GLY A 309 17.01 15.10 -6.12
C GLY A 309 17.82 15.93 -5.12
N GLN A 310 17.29 16.08 -3.90
CA GLN A 310 17.80 17.06 -2.95
C GLN A 310 19.19 16.68 -2.39
N THR A 311 19.94 17.72 -2.00
CA THR A 311 21.27 17.65 -1.36
C THR A 311 21.20 18.11 0.09
N PRO A 312 22.04 17.56 0.99
CA PRO A 312 23.16 16.64 0.74
C PRO A 312 22.72 15.18 0.58
N VAL A 313 23.70 14.33 0.27
CA VAL A 313 23.59 12.88 0.36
C VAL A 313 24.17 12.41 1.71
N LEU A 314 23.55 11.42 2.34
CA LEU A 314 24.03 10.80 3.57
C LEU A 314 24.68 9.45 3.31
N ALA A 315 25.96 9.32 3.69
CA ALA A 315 26.59 8.03 3.93
C ALA A 315 26.39 7.62 5.39
N PHE A 316 26.01 6.37 5.65
CA PHE A 316 25.77 5.87 7.00
C PHE A 316 26.90 4.94 7.47
N ILE A 317 27.36 5.15 8.69
CA ILE A 317 28.25 4.27 9.44
C ILE A 317 27.43 3.59 10.53
N CYS A 318 27.30 2.27 10.45
CA CYS A 318 26.51 1.46 11.36
C CYS A 318 27.46 0.62 12.23
N GLU A 319 27.56 0.93 13.52
CA GLU A 319 28.43 0.24 14.48
C GLU A 319 27.58 -0.39 15.59
N ALA A 320 27.55 -1.72 15.63
CA ALA A 320 26.97 -2.44 16.76
C ALA A 320 27.84 -2.29 18.01
N HIS A 321 27.23 -2.37 19.20
CA HIS A 321 27.98 -2.18 20.45
C HIS A 321 29.00 -3.30 20.71
N ALA A 322 30.12 -2.93 21.35
CA ALA A 322 31.21 -3.85 21.67
C ALA A 322 30.75 -4.98 22.59
N GLN A 323 30.94 -6.23 22.15
CA GLN A 323 30.53 -7.40 22.91
C GLN A 323 31.60 -7.75 23.95
N ARG A 324 31.21 -7.65 25.22
CA ARG A 324 32.07 -7.96 26.37
C ARG A 324 32.59 -9.38 26.29
N GLY A 325 33.82 -9.60 26.77
CA GLY A 325 34.45 -10.90 26.77
C GLY A 325 33.65 -11.94 27.55
N LYS A 326 33.79 -13.21 27.18
CA LYS A 326 33.14 -14.33 27.89
C LYS A 326 33.61 -14.36 29.34
N PHE A 327 32.67 -14.41 30.29
CA PHE A 327 32.98 -14.59 31.71
C PHE A 327 33.58 -15.98 31.98
N ASP A 328 34.66 -16.01 32.74
CA ASP A 328 35.39 -17.19 33.17
C ASP A 328 35.03 -17.53 34.63
N PRO A 329 34.09 -18.48 34.85
CA PRO A 329 33.67 -18.85 36.20
C PRO A 329 34.77 -19.59 36.97
N VAL A 330 35.78 -20.13 36.30
CA VAL A 330 36.90 -20.81 36.96
C VAL A 330 37.78 -19.77 37.63
N LYS A 331 38.28 -18.78 36.87
CA LYS A 331 39.06 -17.65 37.41
C LYS A 331 38.33 -16.88 38.51
N ALA A 332 37.03 -16.64 38.35
CA ALA A 332 36.24 -15.99 39.37
C ALA A 332 36.17 -16.82 40.68
N THR A 333 36.04 -18.14 40.56
CA THR A 333 36.07 -19.05 41.73
C THR A 333 37.47 -19.10 42.36
N GLU A 334 38.54 -19.17 41.54
CA GLU A 334 39.94 -19.14 41.98
C GLU A 334 40.31 -17.82 42.69
N ALA A 335 39.71 -16.70 42.29
CA ALA A 335 39.86 -15.41 42.98
C ALA A 335 39.13 -15.33 44.33
N GLY A 336 38.22 -16.27 44.63
CA GLY A 336 37.40 -16.32 45.85
C GLY A 336 35.99 -15.76 45.70
N VAL A 337 35.52 -15.50 44.48
CA VAL A 337 34.18 -14.93 44.24
C VAL A 337 33.11 -16.03 44.38
N PRO A 338 32.06 -15.86 45.20
CA PRO A 338 30.97 -16.83 45.30
C PRO A 338 30.06 -16.79 44.06
N PRO A 339 29.69 -17.94 43.45
CA PRO A 339 28.80 -17.97 42.29
C PRO A 339 27.37 -17.58 42.70
N GLY A 340 26.85 -16.50 42.13
CA GLY A 340 25.60 -15.85 42.52
C GLY A 340 25.55 -14.41 41.99
N PRO A 341 24.96 -13.45 42.74
CA PRO A 341 24.91 -12.03 42.36
C PRO A 341 26.29 -11.44 41.99
N SER A 342 27.36 -11.88 42.66
CA SER A 342 28.73 -11.42 42.39
C SER A 342 29.24 -11.83 40.99
N PHE A 343 28.83 -12.99 40.46
CA PHE A 343 29.14 -13.36 39.07
C PHE A 343 28.38 -12.47 38.08
N ALA A 344 27.14 -12.09 38.40
CA ALA A 344 26.34 -11.19 37.57
C ALA A 344 26.94 -9.77 37.54
N ALA A 345 27.38 -9.23 38.69
CA ALA A 345 28.04 -7.94 38.79
C ALA A 345 29.39 -7.89 38.02
N LEU A 346 30.26 -8.90 38.19
CA LEU A 346 31.50 -9.00 37.39
C LEU A 346 31.22 -9.14 35.88
N THR A 347 30.17 -9.85 35.49
CA THR A 347 29.71 -9.91 34.09
C THR A 347 29.18 -8.55 33.59
N LYS A 348 28.54 -7.77 34.47
CA LYS A 348 28.13 -6.39 34.25
C LYS A 348 29.28 -5.37 34.27
N GLY A 349 30.54 -5.79 34.37
CA GLY A 349 31.68 -4.86 34.32
C GLY A 349 31.96 -4.18 35.67
N GLU A 350 31.21 -4.53 36.71
CA GLU A 350 31.36 -3.98 38.06
C GLU A 350 32.53 -4.71 38.74
N ASN A 351 33.43 -3.96 39.39
CA ASN A 351 34.49 -4.56 40.21
C ASN A 351 33.94 -4.91 41.59
N ILE A 352 34.40 -6.01 42.19
CA ILE A 352 33.87 -6.51 43.46
C ILE A 352 34.98 -6.59 44.49
N THR A 353 34.78 -5.90 45.60
CA THR A 353 35.55 -6.09 46.83
C THR A 353 34.94 -7.24 47.63
N LEU A 354 35.76 -8.24 47.99
CA LEU A 354 35.36 -9.40 48.79
C LEU A 354 36.36 -9.67 49.91
N LYS A 355 35.91 -10.28 51.00
CA LYS A 355 36.77 -10.66 52.13
C LYS A 355 37.02 -12.17 52.10
N ARG A 356 38.30 -12.57 52.00
CA ARG A 356 38.72 -13.98 51.91
C ARG A 356 39.90 -14.25 52.85
N PRO A 357 40.20 -15.50 53.22
CA PRO A 357 41.32 -15.84 54.11
C PRO A 357 42.67 -15.32 53.60
N THR A 358 43.53 -14.82 54.50
CA THR A 358 44.92 -14.42 54.17
C THR A 358 45.75 -15.56 53.57
N THR A 359 45.38 -16.80 53.89
CA THR A 359 45.99 -18.05 53.40
C THR A 359 45.40 -18.55 52.07
N TRP A 360 44.51 -17.79 51.40
CA TRP A 360 43.78 -18.24 50.20
C TRP A 360 44.69 -18.76 49.07
N ALA A 361 45.86 -18.15 48.88
CA ALA A 361 46.83 -18.56 47.86
C ALA A 361 47.48 -19.94 48.13
N SER A 362 47.53 -20.40 49.38
CA SER A 362 48.10 -21.69 49.78
C SER A 362 47.06 -22.77 50.15
N MET A 363 45.77 -22.42 50.23
CA MET A 363 44.68 -23.37 50.43
C MET A 363 44.56 -24.39 49.29
N GLN A 364 44.21 -25.64 49.61
CA GLN A 364 43.85 -26.64 48.60
C GLN A 364 42.43 -26.40 48.07
N ASP A 365 42.16 -26.83 46.84
CA ASP A 365 40.93 -26.42 46.13
C ASP A 365 39.64 -26.97 46.75
N ASP A 366 39.69 -28.09 47.46
CA ASP A 366 38.53 -28.61 48.20
C ASP A 366 38.25 -27.81 49.48
N GLU A 367 39.28 -27.19 50.08
CA GLU A 367 39.10 -26.21 51.16
C GLU A 367 38.53 -24.90 50.62
N LYS A 368 39.05 -24.39 49.49
CA LYS A 368 38.48 -23.22 48.79
C LYS A 368 37.00 -23.43 48.45
N LYS A 369 36.62 -24.63 47.98
CA LYS A 369 35.21 -25.01 47.72
C LYS A 369 34.37 -25.03 49.01
N ARG A 370 34.88 -25.61 50.11
CA ARG A 370 34.21 -25.59 51.43
C ARG A 370 34.00 -24.14 51.92
N TRP A 371 34.99 -23.27 51.79
CA TRP A 371 34.89 -21.86 52.17
C TRP A 371 33.86 -21.10 51.33
N ILE A 372 33.91 -21.20 49.99
CA ILE A 372 32.93 -20.54 49.09
C ILE A 372 31.49 -21.03 49.37
N GLN A 373 31.31 -22.31 49.74
CA GLN A 373 30.01 -22.83 50.14
C GLN A 373 29.51 -22.22 51.46
N SER A 374 30.39 -21.96 52.44
CA SER A 374 30.00 -21.30 53.70
C SER A 374 29.43 -19.90 53.46
N GLN A 375 30.04 -19.10 52.58
CA GLN A 375 29.65 -17.72 52.30
C GLN A 375 28.25 -17.61 51.64
N ARG A 376 27.79 -18.67 50.96
CA ARG A 376 26.44 -18.72 50.35
C ARG A 376 25.31 -18.76 51.37
N GLY A 377 25.56 -19.12 52.62
CA GLY A 377 24.53 -19.19 53.68
C GLY A 377 24.08 -17.82 54.21
N GLY A 378 24.90 -16.76 54.05
CA GLY A 378 24.72 -15.50 54.77
C GLY A 378 23.70 -14.50 54.19
N VAL A 379 23.25 -14.66 52.93
CA VAL A 379 22.55 -13.58 52.21
C VAL A 379 21.12 -13.97 51.80
N GLY A 380 20.14 -13.51 52.57
CA GLY A 380 18.81 -13.13 52.02
C GLY A 380 17.76 -14.23 51.81
N SER A 381 17.84 -15.38 52.48
CA SER A 381 16.79 -16.42 52.39
C SER A 381 15.51 -16.03 53.13
N LYS A 382 14.51 -15.45 52.42
CA LYS A 382 13.14 -15.32 52.94
C LYS A 382 12.46 -16.70 52.95
N PRO A 383 11.73 -17.07 54.02
CA PRO A 383 11.08 -18.39 54.12
C PRO A 383 9.92 -18.53 53.13
N LYS A 384 9.85 -19.68 52.44
CA LYS A 384 8.67 -20.09 51.68
C LYS A 384 7.69 -20.84 52.59
N PRO A 385 6.40 -20.45 52.68
CA PRO A 385 5.38 -21.28 53.31
C PRO A 385 4.95 -22.44 52.39
N ASN A 386 4.53 -23.54 53.00
CA ASN A 386 3.77 -24.66 52.42
C ASN A 386 4.32 -25.36 51.15
N SER A 387 4.99 -26.50 51.36
CA SER A 387 4.71 -27.71 50.57
C SER A 387 4.40 -28.87 51.51
N LYS A 388 3.48 -29.76 51.09
CA LYS A 388 2.85 -30.76 51.97
C LYS A 388 3.79 -31.93 52.30
N GLN A 389 3.50 -32.59 53.42
CA GLN A 389 4.06 -33.88 53.79
C GLN A 389 3.98 -34.88 52.62
N ASN A 390 5.05 -35.65 52.43
CA ASN A 390 4.92 -37.09 52.20
C ASN A 390 6.19 -37.80 52.68
N GLY A 391 6.03 -38.74 53.62
CA GLY A 391 7.16 -39.36 54.30
C GLY A 391 7.70 -40.58 53.57
N ARG A 392 9.03 -40.67 53.46
CA ARG A 392 9.75 -41.95 53.41
C ARG A 392 11.13 -41.76 54.04
N GLY A 393 11.36 -42.44 55.15
CA GLY A 393 12.60 -42.28 55.91
C GLY A 393 13.80 -42.89 55.19
N LYS A 394 14.90 -42.14 55.16
CA LYS A 394 16.25 -42.70 55.23
C LYS A 394 16.96 -42.04 56.42
N SER A 395 17.78 -42.82 57.10
CA SER A 395 18.50 -42.41 58.30
C SER A 395 19.43 -41.23 58.02
N LYS A 396 19.41 -40.23 58.90
CA LYS A 396 20.52 -39.29 59.02
C LYS A 396 21.67 -40.02 59.72
N SER A 397 22.80 -40.17 59.06
CA SER A 397 24.09 -40.21 59.76
C SER A 397 24.35 -38.83 60.36
N ASN A 398 24.80 -38.77 61.62
CA ASN A 398 25.37 -37.55 62.16
C ASN A 398 26.78 -37.39 61.58
N GLU A 399 26.91 -36.68 60.47
CA GLU A 399 28.19 -36.04 60.15
C GLU A 399 28.43 -34.94 61.18
N VAL A 400 29.53 -35.06 61.91
CA VAL A 400 30.00 -34.00 62.80
C VAL A 400 30.43 -32.83 61.92
N GLN A 401 29.85 -31.65 62.11
CA GLN A 401 30.42 -30.44 61.55
C GLN A 401 31.75 -30.17 62.24
N GLU A 402 32.84 -30.46 61.53
CA GLU A 402 34.17 -29.99 61.89
C GLU A 402 34.12 -28.47 62.11
N PRO A 403 34.72 -27.93 63.18
CA PRO A 403 34.83 -26.48 63.33
C PRO A 403 35.62 -25.89 62.15
N PRO A 404 35.30 -24.67 61.67
CA PRO A 404 36.03 -24.06 60.58
C PRO A 404 37.53 -23.98 60.91
N PRO A 405 38.44 -24.31 59.98
CA PRO A 405 39.88 -24.23 60.20
C PRO A 405 40.30 -22.86 60.74
N ALA A 406 41.23 -22.83 61.69
CA ALA A 406 41.72 -21.57 62.28
C ALA A 406 42.29 -20.59 61.22
N ALA A 407 42.74 -21.12 60.09
CA ALA A 407 43.19 -20.38 58.90
C ALA A 407 42.10 -19.50 58.26
N TRP A 408 40.82 -19.64 58.63
CA TRP A 408 39.70 -18.85 58.09
C TRP A 408 39.41 -17.58 58.91
N ASN A 409 40.05 -17.40 60.06
CA ASN A 409 39.77 -16.29 60.99
C ASN A 409 40.40 -14.96 60.58
N GLU A 410 41.52 -14.98 59.84
CA GLU A 410 42.18 -13.79 59.30
C GLU A 410 41.72 -13.55 57.86
N LEU A 411 41.04 -12.43 57.61
CA LEU A 411 40.47 -12.10 56.31
C LEU A 411 41.18 -10.89 55.69
N GLU A 412 41.73 -11.06 54.49
CA GLU A 412 42.13 -9.97 53.61
C GLU A 412 40.94 -9.43 52.81
N GLU A 413 40.99 -8.14 52.46
CA GLU A 413 39.98 -7.47 51.63
C GLU A 413 40.53 -7.27 50.21
N VAL A 414 39.93 -7.93 49.23
CA VAL A 414 40.48 -8.10 47.88
C VAL A 414 39.51 -7.57 46.84
N LEU A 415 40.01 -6.66 46.00
CA LEU A 415 39.30 -6.12 44.85
C LEU A 415 39.54 -7.02 43.62
N VAL A 416 38.55 -7.83 43.27
CA VAL A 416 38.53 -8.58 42.00
C VAL A 416 37.96 -7.67 40.92
N ARG A 417 38.73 -7.41 39.86
CA ARG A 417 38.28 -6.57 38.74
C ARG A 417 37.56 -7.41 37.71
N SER A 418 36.53 -6.84 37.08
CA SER A 418 35.83 -7.51 35.97
C SER A 418 36.80 -7.92 34.86
N SER A 419 37.83 -7.11 34.57
CA SER A 419 38.88 -7.38 33.58
C SER A 419 39.78 -8.59 33.88
N GLU A 420 39.78 -9.13 35.10
CA GLU A 420 40.58 -10.31 35.47
C GLU A 420 39.82 -11.63 35.20
N VAL A 421 38.49 -11.56 35.17
CA VAL A 421 37.57 -12.71 35.04
C VAL A 421 36.73 -12.70 33.75
N LEU A 422 36.82 -11.65 32.94
CA LEU A 422 36.33 -11.62 31.57
C LEU A 422 37.46 -11.93 30.57
N GLY A 423 37.14 -12.61 29.47
CA GLY A 423 38.00 -12.65 28.29
C GLY A 423 38.19 -11.27 27.64
N PRO A 424 38.98 -11.16 26.56
CA PRO A 424 39.09 -9.91 25.80
C PRO A 424 37.71 -9.48 25.27
N SER A 425 37.42 -8.18 25.36
CA SER A 425 36.24 -7.60 24.71
C SER A 425 36.41 -7.63 23.20
N ARG A 426 35.32 -7.90 22.49
CA ARG A 426 35.26 -7.91 21.03
C ARG A 426 34.68 -6.60 20.52
N ALA A 427 35.16 -6.14 19.37
CA ALA A 427 34.49 -5.08 18.62
C ALA A 427 33.11 -5.56 18.17
N GLY A 428 32.18 -4.61 18.00
CA GLY A 428 30.90 -4.91 17.35
C GLY A 428 31.06 -5.05 15.83
N ALA A 429 29.97 -5.41 15.16
CA ALA A 429 29.92 -5.38 13.72
C ALA A 429 29.90 -3.93 13.21
N VAL A 430 30.76 -3.63 12.23
CA VAL A 430 30.76 -2.33 11.53
C VAL A 430 30.34 -2.56 10.08
N VAL A 431 29.35 -1.83 9.61
CA VAL A 431 28.88 -1.84 8.21
C VAL A 431 28.71 -0.40 7.75
N PHE A 432 29.12 -0.08 6.52
CA PHE A 432 28.81 1.23 5.93
C PHE A 432 27.79 1.07 4.79
N HIS A 433 26.89 2.05 4.66
CA HIS A 433 26.07 2.25 3.47
C HIS A 433 26.46 3.57 2.80
N VAL A 434 27.07 3.49 1.61
CA VAL A 434 27.61 4.63 0.87
C VAL A 434 26.85 4.78 -0.45
N TYR A 435 26.18 5.92 -0.60
CA TYR A 435 25.65 6.39 -1.87
C TYR A 435 26.45 7.61 -2.31
N LEU A 436 26.83 7.68 -3.59
CA LEU A 436 27.38 8.87 -4.25
C LEU A 436 26.75 8.95 -5.64
N PRO A 437 26.06 10.04 -6.02
CA PRO A 437 25.39 10.12 -7.32
C PRO A 437 26.32 10.37 -8.51
N SER A 438 27.46 11.01 -8.31
CA SER A 438 28.41 11.37 -9.38
C SER A 438 29.79 11.70 -8.80
N ALA A 439 30.83 11.74 -9.65
CA ALA A 439 32.20 12.03 -9.23
C ALA A 439 32.39 13.38 -8.50
N ALA A 440 31.45 14.33 -8.64
CA ALA A 440 31.48 15.64 -7.98
C ALA A 440 31.43 15.59 -6.44
N TYR A 441 31.03 14.47 -5.84
CA TYR A 441 30.97 14.26 -4.39
C TYR A 441 32.26 13.65 -3.80
N ILE A 442 33.21 13.22 -4.64
CA ILE A 442 34.44 12.54 -4.20
C ILE A 442 35.33 13.51 -3.40
N ASP A 443 35.37 14.79 -3.77
CA ASP A 443 36.19 15.80 -3.10
C ASP A 443 35.74 16.02 -1.65
N ASP A 444 34.43 16.04 -1.39
CA ASP A 444 33.88 16.22 -0.05
C ASP A 444 33.98 14.94 0.80
N LEU A 445 33.88 13.74 0.19
CA LEU A 445 34.20 12.46 0.86
C LEU A 445 35.67 12.38 1.31
N LEU A 446 36.56 13.07 0.59
CA LEU A 446 37.99 13.14 0.89
C LEU A 446 38.37 14.35 1.77
N SER A 447 37.42 15.23 2.11
CA SER A 447 37.62 16.36 3.02
C SER A 447 38.02 15.88 4.42
N ASP A 448 38.73 16.72 5.18
CA ASP A 448 39.14 16.41 6.56
C ASP A 448 37.95 16.03 7.45
N ASN A 449 36.78 16.66 7.26
CA ASN A 449 35.56 16.43 8.02
C ASN A 449 35.00 15.01 7.78
N ALA A 450 34.82 14.61 6.52
CA ALA A 450 34.37 13.26 6.17
C ALA A 450 35.44 12.22 6.52
N ALA A 451 36.71 12.49 6.19
CA ALA A 451 37.84 11.61 6.45
C ALA A 451 38.04 11.34 7.95
N GLN A 452 37.79 12.31 8.84
CA GLN A 452 37.84 12.11 10.28
C GLN A 452 36.80 11.07 10.73
N SER A 453 35.57 11.12 10.20
CA SER A 453 34.50 10.17 10.53
C SER A 453 34.82 8.72 10.13
N PHE A 454 35.47 8.53 8.97
CA PHE A 454 35.91 7.20 8.51
C PHE A 454 37.24 6.72 9.13
N SER A 455 38.07 7.64 9.64
CA SER A 455 39.42 7.33 10.14
C SER A 455 39.52 6.17 11.16
N PRO A 456 38.60 5.96 12.13
CA PRO A 456 38.77 4.93 13.17
C PRO A 456 38.62 3.49 12.66
N TYR A 457 38.10 3.33 11.44
CA TYR A 457 37.78 2.04 10.82
C TYR A 457 38.83 1.62 9.78
N THR A 458 39.83 2.47 9.51
CA THR A 458 40.91 2.23 8.55
C THR A 458 41.88 1.14 9.03
N GLN A 459 42.61 0.53 8.08
CA GLN A 459 43.62 -0.49 8.35
C GLN A 459 44.73 0.01 9.27
N ASP A 460 45.17 1.26 9.13
CA ASP A 460 46.20 1.86 9.99
C ASP A 460 45.70 2.10 11.42
N ALA A 461 44.47 2.58 11.59
CA ALA A 461 43.86 2.79 12.90
C ALA A 461 43.61 1.47 13.67
N ASN A 462 43.51 0.34 12.96
CA ASN A 462 43.29 -0.99 13.53
C ASN A 462 44.55 -1.88 13.51
N LYS A 463 45.71 -1.31 13.14
CA LYS A 463 46.99 -2.01 13.01
C LYS A 463 47.46 -2.53 14.36
N GLY A 464 47.68 -3.85 14.46
CA GLY A 464 48.09 -4.53 15.70
C GLY A 464 46.93 -4.97 16.60
N LEU A 465 45.67 -4.68 16.26
CA LEU A 465 44.51 -5.30 16.91
C LEU A 465 44.30 -6.74 16.40
N SER A 466 43.78 -7.61 17.27
CA SER A 466 43.32 -8.93 16.82
C SER A 466 42.07 -8.83 15.94
N ARG A 467 41.81 -9.87 15.14
CA ARG A 467 40.66 -9.91 14.21
C ARG A 467 39.29 -9.80 14.89
N GLU A 468 39.19 -10.08 16.20
CA GLU A 468 37.95 -9.87 16.98
C GLU A 468 37.89 -8.51 17.68
N GLN A 469 38.98 -7.74 17.72
CA GLN A 469 39.09 -6.40 18.31
C GLN A 469 39.14 -5.28 17.27
N SER A 470 39.48 -5.60 16.02
CA SER A 470 39.45 -4.64 14.92
C SER A 470 38.03 -4.15 14.63
N ARG A 471 37.89 -2.83 14.44
CA ARG A 471 36.68 -2.15 13.97
C ARG A 471 36.63 -2.04 12.43
N THR A 472 37.54 -2.70 11.70
CA THR A 472 37.51 -2.76 10.23
C THR A 472 36.11 -3.17 9.73
N PRO A 473 35.51 -2.45 8.74
CA PRO A 473 34.17 -2.75 8.24
C PRO A 473 34.05 -4.21 7.80
N HIS A 474 32.93 -4.84 8.15
CA HIS A 474 32.59 -6.20 7.76
C HIS A 474 32.16 -6.21 6.30
N ALA A 475 31.32 -5.24 5.93
CA ALA A 475 31.00 -4.91 4.54
C ALA A 475 30.80 -3.39 4.38
N ILE A 476 31.05 -2.89 3.18
CA ILE A 476 30.62 -1.57 2.71
C ILE A 476 29.69 -1.81 1.52
N VAL A 477 28.47 -1.28 1.56
CA VAL A 477 27.57 -1.26 0.41
C VAL A 477 27.82 0.02 -0.38
N HIS A 478 28.23 -0.14 -1.63
CA HIS A 478 28.52 0.93 -2.57
C HIS A 478 27.39 1.00 -3.60
N ALA A 479 26.43 1.89 -3.38
CA ALA A 479 25.43 2.26 -4.38
C ALA A 479 25.98 3.47 -5.16
N ILE A 480 26.66 3.24 -6.27
CA ILE A 480 27.37 4.28 -7.03
C ILE A 480 27.32 4.01 -8.54
N PRO A 481 27.34 5.04 -9.40
CA PRO A 481 27.53 4.86 -10.83
C PRO A 481 28.98 4.47 -11.17
N LEU A 482 29.17 4.07 -12.43
CA LEU A 482 30.37 3.39 -12.90
C LEU A 482 31.59 4.32 -13.06
N ASP A 483 31.35 5.62 -13.20
CA ASP A 483 32.37 6.69 -13.17
C ASP A 483 33.02 6.77 -11.78
N VAL A 484 32.22 6.89 -10.72
CA VAL A 484 32.66 6.96 -9.32
C VAL A 484 33.47 5.72 -8.93
N LEU A 485 33.03 4.53 -9.36
CA LEU A 485 33.71 3.27 -9.09
C LEU A 485 35.04 3.10 -9.86
N LYS A 486 35.21 3.85 -10.96
CA LYS A 486 36.45 3.88 -11.77
C LYS A 486 37.40 5.02 -11.36
N ASP A 487 36.94 6.03 -10.63
CA ASP A 487 37.80 7.11 -10.13
C ASP A 487 38.88 6.55 -9.19
N THR A 488 40.14 6.73 -9.56
CA THR A 488 41.31 6.25 -8.83
C THR A 488 41.32 6.72 -7.37
N ARG A 489 40.83 7.93 -7.08
CA ARG A 489 40.77 8.52 -5.74
C ARG A 489 39.74 7.80 -4.87
N TYR A 490 38.59 7.45 -5.45
CA TYR A 490 37.59 6.62 -4.77
C TYR A 490 38.11 5.20 -4.51
N GLN A 491 38.80 4.59 -5.49
CA GLN A 491 39.42 3.29 -5.28
C GLN A 491 40.57 3.30 -4.27
N GLN A 492 41.29 4.42 -4.13
CA GLN A 492 42.27 4.61 -3.05
C GLN A 492 41.58 4.72 -1.70
N TRP A 493 40.47 5.47 -1.60
CA TRP A 493 39.65 5.53 -0.38
C TRP A 493 39.13 4.15 0.04
N MET A 494 38.63 3.33 -0.90
CA MET A 494 38.21 1.95 -0.60
C MET A 494 39.34 1.08 -0.04
N ARG A 495 40.56 1.18 -0.58
CA ARG A 495 41.72 0.40 -0.10
C ARG A 495 42.08 0.69 1.37
N ARG A 496 41.73 1.88 1.92
CA ARG A 496 42.00 2.25 3.32
C ARG A 496 41.34 1.32 4.35
N PHE A 497 40.36 0.51 3.96
CA PHE A 497 39.66 -0.42 4.86
C PHE A 497 40.23 -1.86 4.86
N GLY A 498 41.29 -2.12 4.08
CA GLY A 498 42.09 -3.34 4.16
C GLY A 498 41.45 -4.61 3.56
N PRO A 499 42.24 -5.69 3.41
CA PRO A 499 41.86 -6.89 2.64
C PRO A 499 40.75 -7.74 3.28
N ASP A 500 40.45 -7.51 4.56
CA ASP A 500 39.37 -8.23 5.24
C ASP A 500 37.98 -7.64 4.88
N CYS A 501 37.89 -6.35 4.49
CA CYS A 501 36.65 -5.65 4.15
C CYS A 501 35.98 -6.22 2.89
N HIS A 502 34.67 -6.43 2.90
CA HIS A 502 33.90 -6.78 1.71
C HIS A 502 33.29 -5.53 1.06
N HIS A 503 33.59 -5.30 -0.22
CA HIS A 503 33.08 -4.16 -0.97
C HIS A 503 31.94 -4.61 -1.88
N ILE A 504 30.70 -4.38 -1.45
CA ILE A 504 29.48 -4.84 -2.12
C ILE A 504 29.03 -3.78 -3.12
N ILE A 505 29.16 -4.06 -4.41
CA ILE A 505 28.87 -3.11 -5.49
C ILE A 505 27.43 -3.29 -5.96
N ALA A 506 26.58 -2.30 -5.68
CA ALA A 506 25.20 -2.23 -6.16
C ALA A 506 25.12 -1.21 -7.31
N ASN A 507 25.30 -1.70 -8.54
CA ASN A 507 25.35 -0.88 -9.75
C ASN A 507 24.71 -1.64 -10.92
N TYR A 508 23.94 -0.95 -11.77
CA TYR A 508 23.13 -1.54 -12.84
C TYR A 508 23.93 -2.24 -13.97
N ASP A 509 25.21 -1.91 -14.15
CA ASP A 509 26.10 -2.55 -15.14
C ASP A 509 26.92 -3.70 -14.55
N VAL A 510 27.15 -3.68 -13.22
CA VAL A 510 27.97 -4.65 -12.47
C VAL A 510 27.13 -5.76 -11.86
N CYS A 511 25.87 -5.47 -11.48
CA CYS A 511 24.88 -6.48 -11.14
C CYS A 511 24.37 -7.16 -12.41
N ALA A 512 24.17 -8.49 -12.37
CA ALA A 512 23.48 -9.18 -13.46
C ALA A 512 22.00 -8.79 -13.46
N ASN A 513 21.45 -8.43 -14.63
CA ASN A 513 20.06 -7.99 -14.80
C ASN A 513 19.04 -9.16 -14.77
N LYS A 514 19.16 -10.02 -13.75
CA LYS A 514 18.24 -11.10 -13.39
C LYS A 514 16.86 -10.53 -13.05
N LEU A 515 15.81 -11.35 -13.11
CA LEU A 515 14.46 -10.97 -12.67
C LEU A 515 14.42 -10.80 -11.14
N MET A 516 13.92 -9.66 -10.65
CA MET A 516 13.69 -9.42 -9.22
C MET A 516 12.36 -10.00 -8.74
N PHE A 517 11.37 -10.09 -9.64
CA PHE A 517 10.04 -10.67 -9.43
C PHE A 517 9.83 -11.95 -10.26
N PRO A 518 10.67 -12.99 -10.13
CA PRO A 518 10.63 -14.17 -11.01
C PRO A 518 9.32 -14.98 -10.93
N SER A 519 8.52 -14.84 -9.86
CA SER A 519 7.26 -15.59 -9.75
C SER A 519 6.17 -15.11 -10.72
N SER A 520 6.06 -13.82 -11.02
CA SER A 520 5.13 -13.34 -12.06
C SER A 520 5.55 -13.84 -13.44
N ALA A 521 6.86 -13.93 -13.71
CA ALA A 521 7.40 -14.46 -14.97
C ALA A 521 7.13 -15.96 -15.21
N THR A 522 6.78 -16.75 -14.17
CA THR A 522 6.40 -18.17 -14.37
C THR A 522 5.11 -18.33 -15.17
N ILE A 523 4.22 -17.33 -15.16
CA ILE A 523 2.95 -17.37 -15.91
C ILE A 523 3.20 -17.24 -17.42
N PRO A 524 3.84 -16.18 -17.96
CA PRO A 524 4.20 -16.11 -19.38
C PRO A 524 5.20 -17.21 -19.79
N LEU A 525 6.09 -17.69 -18.92
CA LEU A 525 6.93 -18.86 -19.24
C LEU A 525 6.09 -20.11 -19.58
N ARG A 526 4.98 -20.33 -18.87
CA ARG A 526 4.05 -21.43 -19.15
C ARG A 526 3.15 -21.13 -20.36
N LEU A 527 2.55 -19.94 -20.41
CA LEU A 527 1.62 -19.52 -21.48
C LEU A 527 2.28 -19.29 -22.84
N SER A 528 3.59 -18.97 -22.90
CA SER A 528 4.34 -18.89 -24.16
C SER A 528 4.30 -20.20 -24.96
N LYS A 529 4.16 -21.36 -24.31
CA LYS A 529 3.99 -22.64 -25.01
C LYS A 529 2.72 -22.68 -25.88
N LEU A 530 1.72 -21.85 -25.59
CA LEU A 530 0.51 -21.65 -26.40
C LEU A 530 0.72 -20.59 -27.48
N ASP A 531 1.13 -19.38 -27.12
CA ASP A 531 1.50 -18.31 -28.05
C ASP A 531 2.70 -17.50 -27.51
N GLU A 532 3.86 -17.64 -28.15
CA GLU A 532 5.14 -17.06 -27.71
C GLU A 532 5.18 -15.53 -27.86
N VAL A 533 4.23 -14.96 -28.61
CA VAL A 533 4.18 -13.56 -29.01
C VAL A 533 3.24 -12.77 -28.10
N MET A 534 2.03 -13.29 -27.88
CA MET A 534 1.05 -12.77 -26.91
C MET A 534 1.59 -12.88 -25.47
N PHE A 535 2.17 -14.05 -25.13
CA PHE A 535 2.64 -14.37 -23.78
C PHE A 535 4.17 -14.32 -23.65
N LYS A 536 4.83 -13.35 -24.31
CA LYS A 536 6.28 -13.13 -24.24
C LYS A 536 6.81 -13.13 -22.80
N VAL A 537 7.84 -13.93 -22.53
CA VAL A 537 8.54 -13.97 -21.23
C VAL A 537 9.28 -12.63 -20.98
N PRO A 538 9.24 -12.07 -19.75
CA PRO A 538 10.03 -10.90 -19.37
C PRO A 538 11.53 -11.06 -19.65
N GLN A 539 12.18 -10.01 -20.14
CA GLN A 539 13.60 -10.01 -20.49
C GLN A 539 14.51 -9.91 -19.25
N TYR A 540 15.61 -10.68 -19.26
CA TYR A 540 16.65 -10.64 -18.23
C TYR A 540 18.02 -11.00 -18.84
N GLN A 541 19.10 -10.57 -18.18
CA GLN A 541 20.47 -10.88 -18.60
C GLN A 541 21.23 -11.51 -17.42
N LEU A 542 21.77 -12.70 -17.65
CA LEU A 542 22.42 -13.52 -16.61
C LEU A 542 23.87 -13.11 -16.32
N LYS A 543 24.52 -12.48 -17.30
CA LYS A 543 25.86 -11.91 -17.17
C LYS A 543 25.73 -10.40 -16.93
N PRO A 544 26.54 -9.79 -16.05
CA PRO A 544 26.66 -8.34 -15.97
C PRO A 544 27.31 -7.79 -17.25
N ARG A 545 27.19 -6.48 -17.49
CA ARG A 545 27.89 -5.81 -18.60
C ARG A 545 29.37 -5.59 -18.30
N VAL A 546 29.66 -5.31 -17.03
CA VAL A 546 31.01 -5.06 -16.52
C VAL A 546 31.30 -6.06 -15.42
N CYS A 547 32.24 -6.98 -15.69
CA CYS A 547 32.66 -7.97 -14.72
C CYS A 547 33.51 -7.30 -13.62
N VAL A 548 33.35 -7.74 -12.38
CA VAL A 548 33.99 -7.12 -11.20
C VAL A 548 35.52 -7.15 -11.30
N GLU A 549 36.06 -8.21 -11.91
CA GLU A 549 37.49 -8.45 -12.16
C GLU A 549 38.11 -7.38 -13.08
N GLN A 550 37.30 -6.73 -13.94
CA GLN A 550 37.74 -5.64 -14.81
C GLN A 550 37.96 -4.33 -14.05
N LEU A 551 37.39 -4.21 -12.84
CA LEU A 551 37.44 -2.99 -12.02
C LEU A 551 38.59 -3.00 -11.01
N THR A 552 39.24 -4.15 -10.81
CA THR A 552 40.37 -4.35 -9.88
C THR A 552 41.75 -4.10 -10.50
N ALA A 553 41.84 -3.62 -11.74
CA ALA A 553 43.09 -3.46 -12.48
C ALA A 553 43.92 -2.25 -11.98
N GLY A 554 44.83 -2.47 -11.02
CA GLY A 554 45.83 -1.48 -10.61
C GLY A 554 46.85 -2.01 -9.61
N GLU A 555 48.12 -1.72 -9.83
CA GLU A 555 49.24 -2.15 -8.97
C GLU A 555 49.06 -1.63 -7.53
N SER A 556 48.95 -2.56 -6.57
CA SER A 556 48.80 -2.26 -5.14
C SER A 556 49.05 -3.50 -4.28
N ASP A 557 49.43 -3.32 -3.01
CA ASP A 557 49.90 -4.39 -2.11
C ASP A 557 48.91 -5.55 -1.86
N PHE A 558 47.61 -5.31 -2.08
CA PHE A 558 46.57 -6.34 -2.00
C PHE A 558 45.37 -5.99 -2.93
N PRO A 559 44.70 -7.00 -3.50
CA PRO A 559 43.51 -6.78 -4.32
C PRO A 559 42.30 -6.36 -3.46
N LEU A 560 41.48 -5.47 -4.01
CA LEU A 560 40.18 -5.10 -3.43
C LEU A 560 39.22 -6.28 -3.49
N LYS A 561 38.58 -6.60 -2.36
CA LYS A 561 37.61 -7.70 -2.23
C LYS A 561 36.21 -7.26 -2.68
N LEU A 562 36.12 -6.84 -3.95
CA LEU A 562 34.89 -6.44 -4.60
C LEU A 562 33.96 -7.66 -4.80
N VAL A 563 32.66 -7.47 -4.62
CA VAL A 563 31.61 -8.46 -4.85
C VAL A 563 30.42 -7.74 -5.46
N ALA A 564 29.87 -8.23 -6.59
CA ALA A 564 28.61 -7.69 -7.12
C ALA A 564 27.46 -7.99 -6.14
N ALA A 565 26.61 -7.00 -5.89
CA ALA A 565 25.40 -7.20 -5.10
C ALA A 565 24.46 -8.17 -5.84
N GLU A 566 23.84 -9.09 -5.10
CA GLU A 566 22.74 -9.93 -5.59
C GLU A 566 21.52 -9.77 -4.69
N ALA A 567 20.33 -10.00 -5.25
CA ALA A 567 19.10 -10.07 -4.45
C ALA A 567 19.13 -11.31 -3.55
N ASP A 568 18.69 -11.17 -2.30
CA ASP A 568 18.88 -12.15 -1.22
C ASP A 568 20.35 -12.47 -0.89
N GLN A 569 21.31 -11.59 -1.22
CA GLN A 569 22.68 -11.72 -0.73
C GLN A 569 22.74 -11.39 0.78
N VAL A 570 23.21 -12.35 1.58
CA VAL A 570 23.35 -12.24 3.04
C VAL A 570 24.81 -12.35 3.47
N ILE A 571 25.24 -11.47 4.37
CA ILE A 571 26.59 -11.46 4.96
C ILE A 571 26.45 -11.66 6.47
N LEU A 572 27.00 -12.77 6.98
CA LEU A 572 27.05 -13.01 8.43
C LEU A 572 28.09 -12.08 9.06
N LEU A 573 27.66 -11.22 9.96
CA LEU A 573 28.54 -10.27 10.65
C LEU A 573 29.20 -10.94 11.87
N HIS A 574 28.51 -11.88 12.53
CA HIS A 574 29.00 -12.58 13.71
C HIS A 574 28.69 -14.09 13.65
N PRO A 575 29.70 -14.98 13.55
CA PRO A 575 31.10 -14.68 13.24
C PRO A 575 31.26 -14.07 11.84
N ARG A 576 32.34 -13.32 11.62
CA ARG A 576 32.62 -12.55 10.40
C ARG A 576 32.79 -13.49 9.18
N GLY A 577 31.74 -13.61 8.39
CA GLY A 577 31.66 -14.44 7.19
C GLY A 577 31.71 -13.63 5.89
N GLY A 578 31.82 -14.34 4.76
CA GLY A 578 31.64 -13.74 3.43
C GLY A 578 30.18 -13.76 2.96
N PRO A 579 29.84 -13.00 1.90
CA PRO A 579 28.53 -13.02 1.25
C PRO A 579 28.12 -14.43 0.77
N LYS A 580 26.81 -14.73 0.90
CA LYS A 580 26.16 -15.96 0.42
C LYS A 580 24.76 -15.64 -0.08
N ARG A 581 24.24 -16.40 -1.05
CA ARG A 581 22.82 -16.32 -1.47
C ARG A 581 21.93 -16.96 -0.40
N TYR A 582 20.89 -16.26 0.04
CA TYR A 582 19.84 -16.78 0.91
C TYR A 582 18.71 -17.36 0.07
N HIS A 583 18.38 -18.63 0.31
CA HIS A 583 17.41 -19.36 -0.50
C HIS A 583 16.01 -19.12 0.10
N SER A 584 15.29 -18.15 -0.44
CA SER A 584 13.99 -17.71 0.06
C SER A 584 12.81 -18.59 -0.39
N GLY A 585 13.05 -19.57 -1.27
CA GLY A 585 11.99 -20.34 -1.95
C GLY A 585 11.20 -19.50 -2.96
N ALA A 586 11.81 -18.42 -3.46
CA ALA A 586 11.44 -17.85 -4.75
C ALA A 586 12.00 -18.75 -5.86
N PRO A 587 11.30 -18.94 -7.00
CA PRO A 587 11.91 -19.56 -8.17
C PRO A 587 12.99 -18.63 -8.71
N ASP A 588 14.18 -19.13 -9.01
CA ASP A 588 15.23 -18.35 -9.64
C ASP A 588 15.23 -18.56 -11.16
N PHE A 589 15.43 -17.48 -11.92
CA PHE A 589 15.61 -17.50 -13.37
C PHE A 589 17.08 -17.22 -13.67
N ASP A 590 17.94 -18.22 -13.42
CA ASP A 590 19.38 -18.19 -13.69
C ASP A 590 19.79 -19.05 -14.91
N PHE A 591 18.82 -19.43 -15.75
CA PHE A 591 18.96 -20.21 -16.98
C PHE A 591 18.42 -19.44 -18.22
N PRO A 592 18.84 -19.78 -19.46
CA PRO A 592 18.26 -19.22 -20.69
C PRO A 592 16.81 -19.69 -20.94
N ILE A 593 15.94 -18.83 -21.49
CA ILE A 593 14.50 -19.12 -21.68
C ILE A 593 14.21 -20.39 -22.52
N GLN A 594 15.12 -20.76 -23.42
CA GLN A 594 14.99 -21.95 -24.28
C GLN A 594 15.70 -23.21 -23.75
N SER A 595 16.27 -23.19 -22.53
CA SER A 595 17.06 -24.31 -22.00
C SER A 595 16.21 -25.46 -21.44
N GLU A 596 16.87 -26.57 -21.08
CA GLU A 596 16.21 -27.70 -20.42
C GLU A 596 15.65 -27.29 -19.04
N GLU A 597 16.37 -26.47 -18.29
CA GLU A 597 15.97 -25.91 -17.00
C GLU A 597 14.70 -25.06 -17.11
N ALA A 598 14.57 -24.23 -18.15
CA ALA A 598 13.36 -23.44 -18.39
C ALA A 598 12.13 -24.34 -18.59
N ASN A 599 12.29 -25.47 -19.31
CA ASN A 599 11.22 -26.44 -19.48
C ASN A 599 10.89 -27.18 -18.16
N LYS A 600 11.90 -27.50 -17.34
CA LYS A 600 11.72 -28.06 -15.98
C LYS A 600 10.99 -27.10 -15.03
N VAL A 601 11.25 -25.80 -15.09
CA VAL A 601 10.52 -24.78 -14.31
C VAL A 601 9.07 -24.66 -14.78
N ALA A 602 8.84 -24.64 -16.09
CA ALA A 602 7.48 -24.62 -16.66
C ALA A 602 6.67 -25.84 -16.19
N ALA A 603 7.27 -27.03 -16.23
CA ALA A 603 6.68 -28.32 -15.84
C ALA A 603 6.67 -28.64 -14.32
N PHE A 604 6.87 -27.63 -13.46
CA PHE A 604 6.85 -27.77 -11.99
C PHE A 604 7.88 -28.77 -11.42
N GLU A 605 9.03 -28.96 -12.09
CA GLU A 605 10.06 -29.92 -11.67
C GLU A 605 11.15 -29.30 -10.79
N VAL A 606 11.51 -28.02 -11.00
CA VAL A 606 12.55 -27.36 -10.18
C VAL A 606 12.04 -26.97 -8.80
N GLU A 607 10.74 -26.72 -8.64
CA GLU A 607 10.06 -26.60 -7.33
C GLU A 607 10.19 -27.88 -6.47
N ALA A 608 10.74 -28.98 -7.01
CA ALA A 608 10.77 -30.28 -6.36
C ALA A 608 11.97 -30.58 -5.45
N VAL A 609 13.09 -29.84 -5.50
CA VAL A 609 14.34 -30.27 -4.84
C VAL A 609 14.44 -29.75 -3.41
N GLU A 610 14.63 -28.44 -3.21
CA GLU A 610 15.01 -27.88 -1.90
C GLU A 610 13.93 -28.06 -0.82
N GLU A 611 12.66 -27.78 -1.14
CA GLU A 611 11.57 -27.96 -0.17
C GLU A 611 11.38 -29.44 0.20
N THR A 612 11.52 -30.36 -0.76
CA THR A 612 11.38 -31.80 -0.49
C THR A 612 12.53 -32.33 0.37
N GLU A 613 13.78 -31.89 0.16
CA GLU A 613 14.88 -32.26 1.05
C GLU A 613 14.70 -31.70 2.46
N GLN A 614 14.33 -30.42 2.59
CA GLN A 614 14.15 -29.81 3.91
C GLN A 614 12.96 -30.42 4.67
N GLN A 615 11.81 -30.63 4.01
CA GLN A 615 10.64 -31.28 4.59
C GLN A 615 10.92 -32.76 4.90
N THR A 616 11.62 -33.50 4.03
CA THR A 616 12.01 -34.90 4.31
C THR A 616 12.99 -34.97 5.48
N GLN A 617 13.98 -34.07 5.57
CA GLN A 617 14.86 -33.98 6.72
C GLN A 617 14.11 -33.59 8.00
N GLN A 618 13.08 -32.75 7.93
CA GLN A 618 12.22 -32.42 9.09
C GLN A 618 11.37 -33.62 9.52
N LEU A 619 10.71 -34.32 8.59
CA LEU A 619 9.98 -35.57 8.82
C LEU A 619 10.87 -36.68 9.39
N VAL A 620 12.12 -36.81 8.90
CA VAL A 620 13.11 -37.76 9.43
C VAL A 620 13.59 -37.33 10.82
N LYS A 621 13.80 -36.03 11.09
CA LYS A 621 14.12 -35.51 12.43
C LYS A 621 12.95 -35.65 13.40
N ALA A 622 11.70 -35.55 12.93
CA ALA A 622 10.48 -35.75 13.71
C ALA A 622 10.27 -37.24 14.04
N LYS A 623 10.41 -38.14 13.05
CA LYS A 623 10.44 -39.60 13.28
C LYS A 623 11.56 -39.98 14.25
N ALA A 624 12.79 -39.55 14.02
CA ALA A 624 13.91 -39.82 14.93
C ALA A 624 13.67 -39.30 16.36
N LYS A 625 12.98 -38.16 16.54
CA LYS A 625 12.51 -37.69 17.86
C LYS A 625 11.46 -38.62 18.47
N ASN A 626 10.48 -39.06 17.69
CA ASN A 626 9.42 -39.97 18.14
C ASN A 626 9.95 -41.37 18.45
N ASP A 627 10.93 -41.87 17.68
CA ASP A 627 11.58 -43.17 17.89
C ASP A 627 12.56 -43.14 19.09
N ALA A 628 13.24 -42.00 19.32
CA ALA A 628 13.97 -41.77 20.57
C ALA A 628 13.03 -41.63 21.79
N ALA A 629 11.82 -41.08 21.61
CA ALA A 629 10.83 -40.95 22.66
C ALA A 629 10.04 -42.24 22.96
N SER A 630 9.83 -43.10 21.96
CA SER A 630 9.05 -44.36 22.10
C SER A 630 9.75 -45.36 23.02
N ASN A 631 11.09 -45.42 22.97
CA ASN A 631 11.92 -46.14 23.94
C ASN A 631 11.94 -45.50 25.35
N ALA A 632 11.36 -44.31 25.52
CA ALA A 632 11.58 -43.46 26.70
C ALA A 632 10.32 -42.98 27.46
N LYS A 633 9.11 -43.52 27.19
CA LYS A 633 8.01 -43.67 28.19
C LYS A 633 6.77 -44.43 27.70
N LYS A 634 6.56 -45.64 28.27
CA LYS A 634 5.21 -46.13 28.61
C LYS A 634 4.75 -45.54 29.95
N GLN A 635 4.47 -44.23 30.03
CA GLN A 635 3.73 -43.63 31.15
C GLN A 635 3.32 -42.17 30.90
N LYS A 636 2.11 -41.81 31.35
CA LYS A 636 1.39 -40.53 31.18
C LYS A 636 1.06 -40.14 29.72
N ALA A 637 -0.21 -40.32 29.37
CA ALA A 637 -0.87 -39.57 28.30
C ALA A 637 -1.19 -38.12 28.76
N GLN A 638 -1.79 -37.33 27.85
CA GLN A 638 -2.40 -36.01 28.09
C GLN A 638 -1.44 -34.81 28.19
N ALA A 639 -0.66 -34.56 27.13
CA ALA A 639 -0.26 -33.21 26.68
C ALA A 639 0.36 -33.25 25.26
N ASN A 640 -0.42 -32.91 24.23
CA ASN A 640 0.00 -32.29 22.96
C ASN A 640 -1.19 -32.21 21.99
N ARG A 641 -1.38 -31.05 21.34
CA ARG A 641 -2.23 -30.90 20.13
C ARG A 641 -1.57 -30.10 19.00
N ASP A 642 -0.45 -29.46 19.28
CA ASP A 642 0.17 -28.44 18.42
C ASP A 642 1.33 -29.02 17.57
N ALA A 643 1.18 -30.28 17.15
CA ALA A 643 2.23 -31.05 16.46
C ALA A 643 1.73 -31.84 15.24
N SER A 644 0.46 -31.65 14.83
CA SER A 644 -0.15 -32.35 13.68
C SER A 644 -0.44 -31.43 12.48
N THR A 645 -0.17 -30.13 12.59
CA THR A 645 -0.37 -29.14 11.51
C THR A 645 0.66 -29.28 10.40
N ASP A 646 1.93 -29.45 10.76
CA ASP A 646 3.05 -29.35 9.82
C ASP A 646 3.13 -30.57 8.90
N ASP A 647 2.87 -31.77 9.45
CA ASP A 647 2.77 -33.02 8.67
C ASP A 647 1.62 -32.96 7.64
N LEU A 648 0.47 -32.35 8.00
CA LEU A 648 -0.65 -32.16 7.07
C LEU A 648 -0.31 -31.15 5.97
N GLY A 649 0.40 -30.06 6.30
CA GLY A 649 0.88 -29.08 5.33
C GLY A 649 1.84 -29.68 4.30
N ALA A 650 2.79 -30.52 4.73
CA ALA A 650 3.72 -31.20 3.84
C ALA A 650 2.98 -32.17 2.87
N VAL A 651 2.04 -32.96 3.37
CA VAL A 651 1.23 -33.88 2.52
C VAL A 651 0.36 -33.10 1.52
N ARG A 652 -0.21 -31.96 1.93
CA ARG A 652 -1.02 -31.10 1.05
C ARG A 652 -0.18 -30.48 -0.07
N ASN A 653 1.02 -29.98 0.24
CA ASN A 653 1.95 -29.45 -0.75
C ASN A 653 2.36 -30.51 -1.79
N LEU A 654 2.57 -31.77 -1.35
CA LEU A 654 2.89 -32.87 -2.26
C LEU A 654 1.73 -33.20 -3.22
N ARG A 655 0.49 -33.25 -2.73
CA ARG A 655 -0.70 -33.44 -3.58
C ARG A 655 -0.88 -32.32 -4.60
N LEU A 656 -0.75 -31.06 -4.19
CA LEU A 656 -0.85 -29.90 -5.09
C LEU A 656 0.25 -29.90 -6.16
N LYS A 657 1.45 -30.38 -5.83
CA LYS A 657 2.56 -30.59 -6.78
C LYS A 657 2.24 -31.69 -7.81
N GLU A 658 1.66 -32.81 -7.39
CA GLU A 658 1.21 -33.88 -8.29
C GLU A 658 0.06 -33.41 -9.19
N ALA A 659 -0.94 -32.71 -8.63
CA ALA A 659 -2.04 -32.11 -9.38
C ALA A 659 -1.56 -31.10 -10.43
N ARG A 660 -0.60 -30.22 -10.07
CA ARG A 660 0.01 -29.26 -11.02
C ARG A 660 0.79 -29.93 -12.15
N LYS A 661 1.47 -31.06 -11.88
CA LYS A 661 2.13 -31.84 -12.95
C LYS A 661 1.11 -32.43 -13.92
N LYS A 662 0.02 -33.00 -13.42
CA LYS A 662 -1.08 -33.50 -14.28
C LYS A 662 -1.72 -32.36 -15.08
N ALA A 663 -2.04 -31.23 -14.44
CA ALA A 663 -2.57 -30.03 -15.10
C ALA A 663 -1.65 -29.49 -16.21
N TRP A 664 -0.33 -29.62 -16.05
CA TRP A 664 0.65 -29.29 -17.08
C TRP A 664 0.62 -30.26 -18.28
N GLU A 665 0.44 -31.56 -18.05
CA GLU A 665 0.27 -32.55 -19.11
C GLU A 665 -1.04 -32.33 -19.88
N ASP A 666 -2.15 -32.14 -19.16
CA ASP A 666 -3.47 -31.81 -19.70
C ASP A 666 -3.41 -30.50 -20.54
N TYR A 667 -2.76 -29.45 -20.01
CA TYR A 667 -2.48 -28.20 -20.73
C TYR A 667 -1.74 -28.42 -22.05
N LEU A 668 -0.62 -29.15 -22.04
CA LEU A 668 0.17 -29.39 -23.25
C LEU A 668 -0.63 -30.16 -24.31
N ASP A 669 -1.53 -31.05 -23.92
CA ASP A 669 -2.43 -31.74 -24.86
C ASP A 669 -3.54 -30.85 -25.42
N VAL A 670 -4.02 -29.85 -24.68
CA VAL A 670 -4.92 -28.82 -25.22
C VAL A 670 -4.15 -27.87 -26.16
N VAL A 671 -2.93 -27.45 -25.80
CA VAL A 671 -2.05 -26.63 -26.65
C VAL A 671 -1.79 -27.30 -28.00
N LYS A 672 -1.50 -28.61 -28.03
CA LYS A 672 -1.32 -29.38 -29.28
C LYS A 672 -2.56 -29.31 -30.18
N LYS A 673 -3.76 -29.46 -29.60
CA LYS A 673 -5.05 -29.40 -30.32
C LYS A 673 -5.29 -28.01 -30.91
N ILE A 674 -5.08 -26.95 -30.12
CA ILE A 674 -5.24 -25.56 -30.58
C ILE A 674 -4.22 -25.23 -31.69
N LYS A 675 -2.95 -25.59 -31.52
CA LYS A 675 -1.91 -25.33 -32.54
C LYS A 675 -2.18 -26.07 -33.85
N ALA A 676 -2.71 -27.29 -33.81
CA ALA A 676 -3.15 -28.02 -35.01
C ALA A 676 -4.35 -27.34 -35.70
N GLN A 677 -5.31 -26.81 -34.93
CA GLN A 677 -6.48 -26.09 -35.47
C GLN A 677 -6.12 -24.72 -36.05
N SER A 678 -5.12 -24.02 -35.50
CA SER A 678 -4.76 -22.66 -35.90
C SER A 678 -3.94 -22.55 -37.19
N GLN A 679 -3.45 -23.66 -37.76
CA GLN A 679 -2.59 -23.64 -38.96
C GLN A 679 -3.31 -23.31 -40.28
N THR A 680 -4.64 -23.19 -40.28
CA THR A 680 -5.48 -23.02 -41.49
C THR A 680 -5.98 -21.59 -41.74
N ALA A 681 -5.60 -20.60 -40.92
CA ALA A 681 -6.14 -19.25 -40.95
C ALA A 681 -5.10 -18.14 -41.25
N SER A 682 -4.64 -18.04 -42.49
CA SER A 682 -3.66 -17.04 -42.93
C SER A 682 -4.30 -15.77 -43.52
N ASN A 683 -4.79 -14.86 -42.66
CA ASN A 683 -5.19 -13.49 -43.03
C ASN A 683 -5.18 -12.53 -41.81
N ALA A 684 -4.17 -12.65 -40.96
CA ALA A 684 -4.01 -11.75 -39.79
C ALA A 684 -3.46 -10.39 -40.21
N MET A 685 -3.90 -9.30 -39.54
CA MET A 685 -3.28 -7.98 -39.72
C MET A 685 -1.84 -8.02 -39.19
N PRO A 686 -0.84 -7.44 -39.90
CA PRO A 686 0.51 -7.35 -39.38
C PRO A 686 0.54 -6.42 -38.14
N PRO A 687 1.28 -6.76 -37.07
CA PRO A 687 1.12 -6.12 -35.77
C PRO A 687 1.44 -4.63 -35.75
N GLU A 688 2.34 -4.17 -36.63
CA GLU A 688 2.72 -2.77 -36.80
C GLU A 688 1.59 -1.92 -37.42
N LYS A 689 0.46 -2.55 -37.81
CA LYS A 689 -0.75 -1.91 -38.32
C LYS A 689 -1.98 -2.16 -37.44
N ASP A 690 -1.85 -2.91 -36.35
CA ASP A 690 -2.93 -3.22 -35.40
C ASP A 690 -2.82 -2.34 -34.13
N ILE A 691 -3.90 -2.26 -33.35
CA ILE A 691 -3.89 -1.64 -32.03
C ILE A 691 -3.45 -2.68 -31.00
N LEU A 692 -2.37 -2.42 -30.28
CA LEU A 692 -1.76 -3.40 -29.37
C LEU A 692 -1.90 -2.97 -27.91
N VAL A 693 -2.81 -3.64 -27.19
CA VAL A 693 -3.07 -3.39 -25.76
C VAL A 693 -2.16 -4.29 -24.94
N THR A 694 -1.24 -3.72 -24.17
CA THR A 694 -0.33 -4.45 -23.28
C THR A 694 -0.66 -4.13 -21.83
N THR A 695 -1.17 -5.12 -21.09
CA THR A 695 -1.45 -4.98 -19.65
C THR A 695 -0.16 -5.24 -18.88
N LEU A 696 0.46 -4.18 -18.36
CA LEU A 696 1.76 -4.26 -17.69
C LEU A 696 1.60 -4.84 -16.28
N GLY A 697 0.65 -4.28 -15.52
CA GLY A 697 0.24 -4.74 -14.21
C GLY A 697 -1.28 -4.83 -14.11
N THR A 698 -1.77 -5.79 -13.30
CA THR A 698 -3.17 -6.28 -13.41
C THR A 698 -3.87 -6.53 -12.07
N GLY A 699 -3.26 -6.19 -10.95
CA GLY A 699 -3.79 -6.42 -9.60
C GLY A 699 -4.13 -5.12 -8.86
N SER A 700 -4.93 -5.26 -7.80
CA SER A 700 -5.49 -4.16 -6.99
C SER A 700 -4.76 -3.93 -5.66
N ALA A 701 -4.81 -2.67 -5.19
CA ALA A 701 -4.41 -2.11 -3.89
C ALA A 701 -2.93 -2.18 -3.51
N ALA A 702 -2.24 -3.29 -3.79
CA ALA A 702 -0.83 -3.49 -3.45
C ALA A 702 -0.17 -4.51 -4.41
N PRO A 703 1.13 -4.41 -4.69
CA PRO A 703 1.80 -5.35 -5.60
C PRO A 703 2.08 -6.71 -4.93
N SER A 704 1.72 -7.80 -5.60
CA SER A 704 1.92 -9.17 -5.09
C SER A 704 3.05 -9.93 -5.80
N LYS A 705 3.27 -11.17 -5.32
CA LYS A 705 4.19 -12.15 -5.91
C LYS A 705 3.88 -12.48 -7.39
N TYR A 706 2.62 -12.32 -7.84
CA TYR A 706 2.19 -12.74 -9.17
C TYR A 706 1.62 -11.60 -10.03
N ARG A 707 0.95 -10.61 -9.43
CA ARG A 707 0.37 -9.45 -10.14
C ARG A 707 0.86 -8.14 -9.56
N ASN A 708 1.36 -7.25 -10.41
CA ASN A 708 1.69 -5.88 -10.05
C ASN A 708 0.43 -5.01 -9.94
N VAL A 709 0.55 -3.84 -9.31
CA VAL A 709 -0.47 -2.78 -9.40
C VAL A 709 -0.64 -2.28 -10.84
N ILE A 710 -1.80 -1.67 -11.12
CA ILE A 710 -2.31 -1.50 -12.48
C ILE A 710 -1.52 -0.53 -13.36
N SER A 711 -1.32 -0.93 -14.62
CA SER A 711 -1.00 -0.04 -15.74
C SER A 711 -1.25 -0.76 -17.07
N THR A 712 -1.84 -0.08 -18.05
CA THR A 712 -2.11 -0.63 -19.39
C THR A 712 -1.63 0.32 -20.49
N LEU A 713 -0.79 -0.17 -21.39
CA LEU A 713 -0.22 0.57 -22.51
C LEU A 713 -0.92 0.19 -23.82
N ILE A 714 -1.49 1.16 -24.52
CA ILE A 714 -2.07 1.02 -25.86
C ILE A 714 -1.09 1.62 -26.87
N HIS A 715 -0.55 0.78 -27.74
CA HIS A 715 0.20 1.23 -28.92
C HIS A 715 -0.76 1.46 -30.08
N THR A 716 -0.48 2.47 -30.89
CA THR A 716 -1.22 2.73 -32.13
C THR A 716 -0.25 2.86 -33.31
N PRO A 717 -0.62 2.41 -34.54
CA PRO A 717 0.26 2.47 -35.71
C PRO A 717 0.68 3.87 -36.16
N SER A 718 -0.06 4.90 -35.76
CA SER A 718 0.03 6.24 -36.36
C SER A 718 -0.18 7.41 -35.38
N SER A 719 -0.70 7.14 -34.19
CA SER A 719 -1.21 8.17 -33.26
C SER A 719 -0.35 8.31 -31.99
N GLY A 720 0.76 7.57 -31.93
CA GLY A 720 1.61 7.45 -30.75
C GLY A 720 0.99 6.59 -29.65
N ASN A 721 1.64 6.58 -28.48
CA ASN A 721 1.32 5.66 -27.39
C ASN A 721 0.43 6.33 -26.32
N ILE A 722 -0.51 5.54 -25.78
CA ILE A 722 -1.46 5.96 -24.73
C ILE A 722 -1.27 5.05 -23.52
N LEU A 723 -1.00 5.63 -22.34
CA LEU A 723 -0.88 4.89 -21.09
C LEU A 723 -2.10 5.14 -20.19
N LEU A 724 -2.67 4.07 -19.64
CA LEU A 724 -3.83 4.07 -18.75
C LEU A 724 -3.40 3.57 -17.36
N ASP A 725 -3.39 4.48 -16.40
CA ASP A 725 -2.81 4.36 -15.06
C ASP A 725 -1.31 3.96 -15.04
N ALA A 726 -0.63 4.31 -13.95
CA ALA A 726 0.81 4.17 -13.78
C ALA A 726 1.15 3.85 -12.31
N GLY A 727 0.71 2.69 -11.81
CA GLY A 727 1.07 2.18 -10.49
C GLY A 727 2.58 1.95 -10.28
N GLU A 728 2.97 1.68 -9.03
CA GLU A 728 4.35 1.32 -8.63
C GLU A 728 4.99 0.28 -9.59
N SER A 729 6.25 0.48 -9.97
CA SER A 729 7.03 -0.34 -10.91
C SER A 729 6.60 -0.34 -12.39
N THR A 730 5.68 0.53 -12.82
CA THR A 730 5.25 0.63 -14.24
C THR A 730 6.42 0.79 -15.22
N TYR A 731 7.39 1.66 -14.93
CA TYR A 731 8.58 1.84 -15.79
C TYR A 731 9.46 0.58 -15.87
N GLY A 732 9.56 -0.18 -14.77
CA GLY A 732 10.31 -1.44 -14.74
C GLY A 732 9.65 -2.52 -15.60
N LEU A 733 8.32 -2.59 -15.58
CA LEU A 733 7.54 -3.50 -16.43
C LEU A 733 7.70 -3.14 -17.92
N LEU A 734 7.68 -1.85 -18.29
CA LEU A 734 8.02 -1.40 -19.65
C LEU A 734 9.42 -1.90 -20.06
N ARG A 735 10.44 -1.67 -19.22
CA ARG A 735 11.82 -2.15 -19.45
C ARG A 735 11.90 -3.67 -19.62
N ARG A 736 11.14 -4.45 -18.85
CA ARG A 736 11.12 -5.92 -18.95
C ARG A 736 10.40 -6.44 -20.20
N LYS A 737 9.49 -5.67 -20.80
CA LYS A 737 8.70 -6.09 -21.97
C LYS A 737 9.41 -5.72 -23.28
N PHE A 738 9.97 -4.51 -23.35
CA PHE A 738 10.49 -3.91 -24.59
C PHE A 738 12.02 -3.72 -24.60
N GLY A 739 12.67 -3.78 -23.43
CA GLY A 739 14.08 -3.47 -23.27
C GLY A 739 14.38 -1.98 -23.50
N CYS A 740 15.66 -1.66 -23.58
CA CYS A 740 16.21 -0.33 -23.82
C CYS A 740 17.44 -0.47 -24.73
N ARG A 741 17.59 0.34 -25.78
CA ARG A 741 18.79 0.29 -26.66
C ARG A 741 19.97 1.05 -26.08
N ARG A 742 19.74 2.11 -25.27
CA ARG A 742 20.82 2.84 -24.56
C ARG A 742 21.70 1.91 -23.73
N ASP A 743 21.16 0.79 -23.26
CA ASP A 743 21.84 -0.18 -22.39
C ASP A 743 21.92 -1.60 -22.98
N GLY A 744 21.57 -1.78 -24.26
CA GLY A 744 21.65 -3.06 -24.96
C GLY A 744 20.65 -4.16 -24.51
N THR A 745 19.68 -3.87 -23.64
CA THR A 745 18.64 -4.87 -23.29
C THR A 745 17.60 -5.08 -24.39
N ALA A 746 17.40 -4.09 -25.28
CA ALA A 746 16.45 -4.18 -26.40
C ALA A 746 16.93 -5.03 -27.59
N ALA A 747 18.17 -5.53 -27.60
CA ALA A 747 18.69 -6.35 -28.70
C ALA A 747 17.88 -7.64 -28.94
N GLU A 748 17.18 -8.12 -27.91
CA GLU A 748 16.25 -9.26 -27.96
C GLU A 748 14.79 -8.81 -27.80
N SER A 749 14.43 -7.62 -28.32
CA SER A 749 13.05 -7.12 -28.31
C SER A 749 12.15 -7.87 -29.29
N GLY A 750 11.80 -9.11 -28.93
CA GLY A 750 10.62 -9.83 -29.44
C GLY A 750 9.29 -9.19 -28.99
N SER A 751 9.25 -7.85 -28.96
CA SER A 751 8.01 -7.08 -28.96
C SER A 751 7.30 -7.29 -30.31
N LEU A 752 5.97 -7.10 -30.34
CA LEU A 752 5.20 -7.11 -31.57
C LEU A 752 5.55 -5.97 -32.53
N VAL A 753 6.18 -4.91 -32.03
CA VAL A 753 6.71 -3.77 -32.80
C VAL A 753 8.12 -3.49 -32.31
N GLY A 754 9.05 -3.18 -33.21
CA GLY A 754 10.49 -2.98 -32.92
C GLY A 754 10.87 -1.77 -32.05
N GLN A 755 9.94 -1.22 -31.28
CA GLN A 755 10.17 -0.18 -30.29
C GLN A 755 10.84 -0.74 -29.01
N ASP A 756 11.62 0.12 -28.35
CA ASP A 756 12.10 -0.09 -26.98
C ASP A 756 11.38 0.86 -26.00
N VAL A 757 11.72 0.79 -24.71
CA VAL A 757 11.13 1.69 -23.69
C VAL A 757 11.38 3.18 -23.98
N ASP A 758 12.48 3.52 -24.63
CA ASP A 758 12.85 4.91 -24.89
C ASP A 758 12.02 5.49 -26.04
N ASP A 759 11.73 4.69 -27.07
CA ASP A 759 10.73 5.02 -28.09
C ASP A 759 9.34 5.12 -27.49
N ILE A 760 8.93 4.16 -26.65
CA ILE A 760 7.60 4.17 -26.02
C ILE A 760 7.38 5.45 -25.21
N LEU A 761 8.39 5.88 -24.43
CA LEU A 761 8.34 7.13 -23.68
C LEU A 761 8.39 8.37 -24.58
N ARG A 762 9.20 8.37 -25.65
CA ARG A 762 9.28 9.50 -26.62
C ARG A 762 8.00 9.66 -27.44
N GLU A 763 7.36 8.54 -27.79
CA GLU A 763 6.15 8.47 -28.60
C GLU A 763 4.85 8.51 -27.79
N MET A 764 4.92 8.53 -26.45
CA MET A 764 3.75 8.74 -25.60
C MET A 764 3.12 10.11 -25.87
N ARG A 765 1.79 10.14 -26.01
CA ARG A 765 0.98 11.33 -26.32
C ARG A 765 -0.08 11.61 -25.27
N ILE A 766 -0.66 10.56 -24.68
CA ILE A 766 -1.64 10.65 -23.59
C ILE A 766 -1.18 9.74 -22.45
N LEU A 767 -1.16 10.27 -21.23
CA LEU A 767 -1.08 9.48 -20.01
C LEU A 767 -2.31 9.84 -19.17
N PHE A 768 -3.21 8.87 -18.98
CA PHE A 768 -4.45 9.04 -18.23
C PHE A 768 -4.31 8.42 -16.83
N ILE A 769 -4.62 9.20 -15.80
CA ILE A 769 -4.76 8.73 -14.42
C ILE A 769 -6.24 8.83 -14.02
N SER A 770 -6.85 7.69 -13.69
CA SER A 770 -8.28 7.56 -13.36
C SER A 770 -8.66 8.28 -12.07
N HIS A 771 -7.85 8.14 -11.02
CA HIS A 771 -8.06 8.74 -9.70
C HIS A 771 -6.77 8.71 -8.83
N ILE A 772 -6.88 9.10 -7.55
CA ILE A 772 -5.75 9.36 -6.65
C ILE A 772 -5.32 8.15 -5.78
N HIS A 773 -5.84 6.93 -5.99
CA HIS A 773 -5.35 5.79 -5.22
C HIS A 773 -3.94 5.36 -5.66
N ALA A 774 -3.12 5.01 -4.67
CA ALA A 774 -1.67 4.89 -4.78
C ALA A 774 -1.21 3.91 -5.89
N ASP A 775 -1.94 2.81 -6.03
CA ASP A 775 -1.80 1.75 -7.01
C ASP A 775 -2.10 2.16 -8.46
N HIS A 776 -2.69 3.34 -8.69
CA HIS A 776 -2.96 3.88 -10.02
C HIS A 776 -1.96 4.95 -10.48
N HIS A 777 -1.16 5.55 -9.59
CA HIS A 777 -0.34 6.71 -9.97
C HIS A 777 1.09 6.80 -9.40
N ILE A 778 1.51 5.93 -8.46
CA ILE A 778 2.82 6.08 -7.81
C ILE A 778 4.01 6.02 -8.80
N GLY A 779 3.99 5.08 -9.76
CA GLY A 779 5.08 4.91 -10.75
C GLY A 779 5.21 6.04 -11.76
N LEU A 780 4.28 7.00 -11.77
CA LEU A 780 4.29 8.17 -12.65
C LEU A 780 5.55 9.03 -12.46
N ILE A 781 6.05 9.18 -11.22
CA ILE A 781 7.27 9.96 -10.93
C ILE A 781 8.46 9.39 -11.71
N ARG A 782 8.70 8.07 -11.61
CA ARG A 782 9.82 7.45 -12.32
C ARG A 782 9.67 7.53 -13.83
N LEU A 783 8.44 7.41 -14.33
CA LEU A 783 8.15 7.49 -15.76
C LEU A 783 8.49 8.87 -16.34
N LEU A 784 8.10 9.95 -15.65
CA LEU A 784 8.42 11.33 -16.07
C LEU A 784 9.92 11.62 -15.97
N LEU A 785 10.58 11.22 -14.86
CA LEU A 785 12.02 11.36 -14.69
C LEU A 785 12.82 10.64 -15.79
N GLU A 786 12.41 9.43 -16.20
CA GLU A 786 13.09 8.70 -17.27
C GLU A 786 12.75 9.20 -18.68
N ARG A 787 11.55 9.77 -18.90
CA ARG A 787 11.22 10.48 -20.16
C ARG A 787 12.07 11.74 -20.32
N ARG A 788 12.29 12.49 -19.24
CA ARG A 788 13.06 13.75 -19.28
C ARG A 788 14.56 13.55 -19.51
N LYS A 789 15.10 12.36 -19.18
CA LYS A 789 16.48 11.92 -19.48
C LYS A 789 16.70 11.48 -20.94
N LEU A 790 15.68 11.47 -21.79
CA LEU A 790 15.80 10.99 -23.17
C LEU A 790 16.63 11.93 -24.05
N GLN A 791 17.50 11.32 -24.86
CA GLN A 791 18.27 11.98 -25.90
C GLN A 791 18.14 11.18 -27.21
N PRO A 792 17.70 11.78 -28.34
CA PRO A 792 17.11 13.12 -28.41
C PRO A 792 15.81 13.20 -27.59
N GLN A 793 15.50 14.41 -27.13
CA GLN A 793 14.28 14.74 -26.40
C GLN A 793 13.01 14.46 -27.24
N PRO A 794 11.83 14.31 -26.61
CA PRO A 794 10.56 14.19 -27.31
C PRO A 794 10.28 15.38 -28.25
N ASP A 795 9.85 15.07 -29.48
CA ASP A 795 9.46 16.05 -30.50
C ASP A 795 8.07 16.67 -30.24
N LYS A 796 7.27 16.00 -29.41
CA LYS A 796 5.86 16.26 -29.18
C LYS A 796 5.54 16.14 -27.69
N PRO A 797 4.63 16.98 -27.16
CA PRO A 797 4.29 17.00 -25.75
C PRO A 797 3.56 15.73 -25.32
N LEU A 798 3.61 15.46 -24.01
CA LEU A 798 2.79 14.48 -23.33
C LEU A 798 1.62 15.19 -22.65
N TYR A 799 0.39 14.86 -23.04
CA TYR A 799 -0.80 15.29 -22.33
C TYR A 799 -1.08 14.34 -21.16
N LEU A 800 -0.90 14.85 -19.95
CA LEU A 800 -1.15 14.14 -18.70
C LEU A 800 -2.57 14.50 -18.23
N VAL A 801 -3.50 13.58 -18.47
CA VAL A 801 -4.91 13.72 -18.10
C VAL A 801 -5.12 13.14 -16.71
N GLY A 802 -5.62 13.94 -15.76
CA GLY A 802 -5.79 13.48 -14.38
C GLY A 802 -6.63 14.39 -13.50
N THR A 803 -6.74 14.03 -12.23
CA THR A 803 -7.49 14.83 -11.23
C THR A 803 -6.63 15.96 -10.67
N GLY A 804 -7.27 16.99 -10.10
CA GLY A 804 -6.54 18.07 -9.41
C GLY A 804 -5.66 17.57 -8.26
N PHE A 805 -6.02 16.46 -7.61
CA PHE A 805 -5.17 15.84 -6.58
C PHE A 805 -3.88 15.26 -7.16
N VAL A 806 -3.95 14.61 -8.33
CA VAL A 806 -2.79 14.06 -9.03
C VAL A 806 -1.89 15.20 -9.51
N HIS A 807 -2.48 16.27 -10.06
CA HIS A 807 -1.72 17.45 -10.51
C HIS A 807 -1.04 18.17 -9.34
N ASN A 808 -1.74 18.40 -8.23
CA ASN A 808 -1.14 18.98 -7.02
C ASN A 808 0.04 18.13 -6.49
N TYR A 809 -0.11 16.80 -6.45
CA TYR A 809 0.97 15.89 -6.06
C TYR A 809 2.21 16.05 -6.95
N LEU A 810 2.02 16.11 -8.28
CA LEU A 810 3.11 16.30 -9.23
C LEU A 810 3.75 17.69 -9.12
N GLU A 811 2.95 18.75 -9.01
CA GLU A 811 3.43 20.13 -8.86
C GLU A 811 4.19 20.35 -7.55
N GLU A 812 3.85 19.62 -6.48
CA GLU A 812 4.62 19.63 -5.24
C GLU A 812 5.89 18.78 -5.38
N TYR A 813 5.80 17.56 -5.94
CA TYR A 813 6.97 16.70 -6.15
C TYR A 813 8.01 17.33 -7.10
N GLU A 814 7.57 18.21 -8.02
CA GLU A 814 8.45 19.03 -8.88
C GLU A 814 9.48 19.84 -8.07
N HIS A 815 9.18 20.19 -6.81
CA HIS A 815 10.09 20.90 -5.90
C HIS A 815 11.09 19.96 -5.18
N ILE A 816 10.99 18.65 -5.42
CA ILE A 816 11.93 17.60 -4.96
C ILE A 816 12.79 17.13 -6.13
N GLU A 817 12.19 16.84 -7.29
CA GLU A 817 12.88 16.47 -8.53
C GLU A 817 12.17 17.07 -9.74
N LYS A 818 12.92 17.48 -10.78
CA LYS A 818 12.34 18.10 -11.98
C LYS A 818 11.76 17.02 -12.90
N LEU A 819 10.44 16.84 -12.87
CA LEU A 819 9.66 15.89 -13.67
C LEU A 819 9.46 16.35 -15.12
N GLY A 820 9.62 17.65 -15.39
CA GLY A 820 9.40 18.25 -16.72
C GLY A 820 8.04 18.94 -16.88
N LEU A 821 7.36 19.26 -15.77
CA LEU A 821 6.14 20.05 -15.82
C LEU A 821 6.43 21.42 -16.43
N GLY A 822 5.66 21.80 -17.45
CA GLY A 822 5.89 23.03 -18.23
C GLY A 822 7.12 23.01 -19.14
N GLU A 823 7.82 21.88 -19.29
CA GLU A 823 8.75 21.64 -20.41
C GLU A 823 7.99 20.98 -21.57
N ASP A 824 7.88 19.64 -21.57
CA ASP A 824 7.14 18.86 -22.57
C ASP A 824 5.88 18.16 -22.00
N VAL A 825 5.63 18.26 -20.69
CA VAL A 825 4.47 17.67 -20.02
C VAL A 825 3.38 18.73 -19.80
N ILE A 826 2.20 18.50 -20.36
CA ILE A 826 1.02 19.37 -20.31
C ILE A 826 -0.06 18.73 -19.44
N LEU A 827 -0.43 19.37 -18.33
CA LEU A 827 -1.50 18.90 -17.44
C LEU A 827 -2.89 19.27 -17.99
N VAL A 828 -3.82 18.30 -17.99
CA VAL A 828 -5.21 18.46 -18.45
C VAL A 828 -6.15 17.85 -17.41
N LEU A 829 -7.03 18.63 -16.78
CA LEU A 829 -7.95 18.07 -15.79
C LEU A 829 -9.00 17.17 -16.46
N SER A 830 -9.24 16.00 -15.87
CA SER A 830 -10.26 15.04 -16.33
C SER A 830 -11.64 15.69 -16.52
N GLU A 831 -11.99 16.71 -15.72
CA GLU A 831 -13.26 17.43 -15.81
C GLU A 831 -13.43 18.25 -17.09
N HIS A 832 -12.34 18.65 -17.75
CA HIS A 832 -12.42 19.38 -19.02
C HIS A 832 -12.83 18.47 -20.19
N LEU A 833 -12.71 17.15 -20.01
CA LEU A 833 -13.07 16.12 -20.98
C LEU A 833 -14.42 15.45 -20.66
N ASP A 834 -15.11 15.88 -19.60
CA ASP A 834 -16.36 15.28 -19.10
C ASP A 834 -17.43 15.18 -20.22
N TYR A 835 -17.93 13.97 -20.49
CA TYR A 835 -18.78 13.70 -21.66
C TYR A 835 -20.14 14.43 -21.67
N LYS A 836 -20.58 14.99 -20.53
CA LYS A 836 -21.83 15.75 -20.38
C LYS A 836 -21.59 17.27 -20.39
N SER A 837 -20.57 17.70 -19.66
CA SER A 837 -20.37 19.09 -19.23
C SER A 837 -19.02 19.69 -19.63
N GLY A 838 -18.12 18.84 -20.11
CA GLY A 838 -16.78 19.20 -20.56
C GLY A 838 -16.77 19.97 -21.88
N VAL A 839 -15.55 20.23 -22.34
CA VAL A 839 -15.24 21.18 -23.42
C VAL A 839 -15.27 20.51 -24.80
N ASP A 840 -15.47 19.19 -24.85
CA ASP A 840 -15.68 18.39 -26.06
C ASP A 840 -17.14 17.89 -26.19
N PRO A 841 -18.15 18.77 -26.34
CA PRO A 841 -19.51 18.32 -26.57
C PRO A 841 -19.63 17.68 -27.96
N LEU A 842 -20.26 16.51 -28.02
CA LEU A 842 -20.62 15.80 -29.25
C LEU A 842 -21.14 16.79 -30.32
N THR A 843 -20.58 16.72 -31.53
CA THR A 843 -21.08 17.48 -32.68
C THR A 843 -22.58 17.26 -32.80
N ARG A 844 -23.36 18.36 -32.72
CA ARG A 844 -24.84 18.32 -32.69
C ARG A 844 -25.39 17.90 -34.05
N ALA A 845 -25.33 16.60 -34.33
CA ALA A 845 -25.81 15.94 -35.52
C ALA A 845 -27.35 15.82 -35.52
N ASN A 846 -28.04 16.96 -35.40
CA ASN A 846 -29.40 17.18 -35.89
C ASN A 846 -29.63 18.69 -35.98
N GLY A 847 -30.15 19.13 -37.13
CA GLY A 847 -30.04 20.52 -37.57
C GLY A 847 -30.88 21.52 -36.80
N SER A 848 -30.21 22.53 -36.24
CA SER A 848 -30.79 23.86 -36.02
C SER A 848 -29.69 24.89 -36.23
N ALA A 849 -29.82 25.68 -37.30
CA ALA A 849 -28.89 26.77 -37.60
C ALA A 849 -29.26 28.03 -36.79
N ASN A 850 -28.30 28.96 -36.71
CA ASN A 850 -28.40 30.29 -36.12
C ASN A 850 -28.59 30.35 -34.59
N LEU A 851 -27.47 30.52 -33.88
CA LEU A 851 -27.37 31.42 -32.72
C LEU A 851 -25.90 31.89 -32.63
N ASP A 852 -25.66 33.18 -32.85
CA ASP A 852 -24.30 33.72 -32.97
C ASP A 852 -23.55 33.81 -31.62
N PRO A 853 -22.24 33.51 -31.55
CA PRO A 853 -21.48 33.51 -30.28
C PRO A 853 -21.22 34.89 -29.62
N CYS A 854 -21.79 35.99 -30.12
CA CYS A 854 -21.31 37.35 -29.84
C CYS A 854 -22.08 38.18 -28.79
N THR A 855 -23.18 37.68 -28.22
CA THR A 855 -24.08 38.50 -27.36
C THR A 855 -23.96 38.29 -25.86
N ALA A 856 -23.19 37.31 -25.38
CA ALA A 856 -23.00 37.00 -23.96
C ALA A 856 -21.94 37.88 -23.25
N ALA A 857 -21.80 39.15 -23.66
CA ALA A 857 -20.69 40.04 -23.27
C ALA A 857 -21.14 41.24 -22.41
N ALA A 858 -22.13 41.08 -21.53
CA ALA A 858 -22.68 42.16 -20.72
C ALA A 858 -23.25 41.70 -19.36
N GLU A 859 -22.40 41.26 -18.43
CA GLU A 859 -22.49 41.56 -16.99
C GLU A 859 -21.19 41.14 -16.29
N GLY A 860 -20.66 41.99 -15.41
CA GLY A 860 -19.21 42.03 -15.16
C GLY A 860 -18.72 41.36 -13.88
N ASN A 861 -18.06 40.19 -13.99
CA ASN A 861 -16.97 39.82 -13.08
C ASN A 861 -15.98 38.74 -13.61
N SER A 862 -15.94 38.50 -14.93
CA SER A 862 -15.47 37.24 -15.54
C SER A 862 -14.20 37.39 -16.41
N SER A 863 -13.11 37.95 -15.89
CA SER A 863 -11.85 38.10 -16.65
C SER A 863 -10.96 36.85 -16.71
N ARG A 864 -11.14 35.89 -15.78
CA ARG A 864 -10.31 34.68 -15.67
C ARG A 864 -10.90 33.45 -16.37
N GLU A 865 -12.18 33.19 -16.16
CA GLU A 865 -12.92 32.03 -16.70
C GLU A 865 -12.86 31.89 -18.25
N PRO A 866 -13.09 32.93 -19.07
CA PRO A 866 -13.04 32.80 -20.53
C PRO A 866 -11.62 32.67 -21.09
N LYS A 867 -10.57 32.92 -20.28
CA LYS A 867 -9.19 32.58 -20.65
C LYS A 867 -8.94 31.09 -20.41
N VAL A 868 -9.21 30.61 -19.19
CA VAL A 868 -9.07 29.21 -18.78
C VAL A 868 -9.83 28.27 -19.71
N ARG A 869 -11.10 28.57 -20.03
CA ARG A 869 -11.91 27.78 -20.98
C ARG A 869 -11.32 27.73 -22.41
N ARG A 870 -10.62 28.78 -22.85
CA ARG A 870 -9.95 28.82 -24.16
C ARG A 870 -8.66 27.99 -24.16
N GLU A 871 -7.89 28.05 -23.08
CA GLU A 871 -6.67 27.24 -22.92
C GLU A 871 -7.02 25.74 -22.94
N HIS A 872 -8.15 25.34 -22.33
CA HIS A 872 -8.63 23.96 -22.37
C HIS A 872 -9.14 23.53 -23.76
N LEU A 873 -9.84 24.40 -24.50
CA LEU A 873 -10.20 24.13 -25.91
C LEU A 873 -8.95 23.78 -26.73
N THR A 874 -7.91 24.61 -26.65
CA THR A 874 -6.65 24.41 -27.36
C THR A 874 -5.91 23.13 -26.91
N GLN A 875 -6.00 22.72 -25.65
CA GLN A 875 -5.48 21.43 -25.19
C GLN A 875 -6.23 20.25 -25.82
N VAL A 876 -7.57 20.27 -25.87
CA VAL A 876 -8.38 19.20 -26.47
C VAL A 876 -8.15 19.12 -27.98
N GLU A 877 -8.17 20.25 -28.68
CA GLU A 877 -7.85 20.35 -30.10
C GLU A 877 -6.42 19.85 -30.38
N GLY A 878 -5.46 20.19 -29.51
CA GLY A 878 -4.08 19.72 -29.55
C GLY A 878 -3.95 18.20 -29.40
N ILE A 879 -4.69 17.58 -28.46
CA ILE A 879 -4.74 16.12 -28.32
C ILE A 879 -5.31 15.48 -29.59
N LYS A 880 -6.45 15.96 -30.09
CA LYS A 880 -7.10 15.40 -31.29
C LYS A 880 -6.23 15.52 -32.54
N ALA A 881 -5.61 16.68 -32.76
CA ALA A 881 -4.69 16.89 -33.89
C ALA A 881 -3.44 16.02 -33.80
N LEU A 882 -2.92 15.78 -32.59
CA LEU A 882 -1.72 14.97 -32.35
C LEU A 882 -1.96 13.46 -32.48
N THR A 883 -3.20 12.99 -32.27
CA THR A 883 -3.55 11.57 -32.16
C THR A 883 -4.57 11.08 -33.20
N GLY A 884 -5.15 11.96 -34.02
CA GLY A 884 -6.22 11.60 -34.96
C GLY A 884 -7.51 11.13 -34.29
N LEU A 885 -7.65 11.30 -32.96
CA LEU A 885 -8.84 10.92 -32.21
C LEU A 885 -10.00 11.89 -32.52
N SER A 886 -11.17 11.33 -32.82
CA SER A 886 -12.40 12.09 -33.05
C SER A 886 -13.06 12.50 -31.74
N HIS A 887 -12.93 11.66 -30.72
CA HIS A 887 -13.54 11.80 -29.40
C HIS A 887 -12.50 11.46 -28.32
N VAL A 888 -12.35 12.31 -27.31
CA VAL A 888 -11.50 12.07 -26.13
C VAL A 888 -12.26 12.58 -24.91
N HIS A 889 -13.02 11.70 -24.27
CA HIS A 889 -13.90 12.06 -23.15
C HIS A 889 -13.54 11.32 -21.87
N THR A 890 -13.90 11.91 -20.74
CA THR A 890 -14.01 11.20 -19.47
C THR A 890 -15.48 10.98 -19.12
N ALA A 891 -15.74 9.91 -18.37
CA ALA A 891 -17.02 9.69 -17.69
C ALA A 891 -16.77 9.68 -16.18
N ARG A 892 -17.68 10.23 -15.37
CA ARG A 892 -17.57 10.12 -13.91
C ARG A 892 -17.93 8.69 -13.52
N VAL A 893 -17.13 8.11 -12.63
CA VAL A 893 -17.29 6.71 -12.20
C VAL A 893 -17.43 6.64 -10.68
N VAL A 894 -18.06 5.57 -10.19
CA VAL A 894 -18.63 5.50 -8.84
C VAL A 894 -17.72 4.65 -7.95
N HIS A 895 -16.77 5.31 -7.30
CA HIS A 895 -15.75 4.68 -6.45
C HIS A 895 -15.64 5.38 -5.08
N ARG A 896 -14.67 4.98 -4.25
CA ARG A 896 -14.32 5.68 -3.01
C ARG A 896 -13.56 6.98 -3.32
N GLY A 897 -13.98 8.05 -2.65
CA GLY A 897 -13.55 9.42 -2.95
C GLY A 897 -14.41 10.11 -4.03
N SER A 898 -14.34 11.43 -4.09
CA SER A 898 -14.90 12.22 -5.19
C SER A 898 -13.83 12.40 -6.29
N HIS A 899 -14.27 12.65 -7.53
CA HIS A 899 -13.40 12.88 -8.70
C HIS A 899 -12.68 11.63 -9.25
N CYS A 900 -13.38 10.49 -9.36
CA CYS A 900 -12.89 9.32 -10.10
C CYS A 900 -13.43 9.32 -11.54
N TYR A 901 -12.59 8.96 -12.53
CA TYR A 901 -12.94 9.00 -13.94
C TYR A 901 -12.53 7.74 -14.71
N GLY A 902 -13.40 7.32 -15.63
CA GLY A 902 -13.05 6.47 -16.76
C GLY A 902 -12.73 7.31 -18.00
N LEU A 903 -12.03 6.73 -18.98
CA LEU A 903 -11.65 7.37 -20.24
C LEU A 903 -12.35 6.68 -21.42
N VAL A 904 -12.84 7.45 -22.40
CA VAL A 904 -13.36 6.92 -23.67
C VAL A 904 -12.70 7.64 -24.84
N ILE A 905 -12.06 6.86 -25.71
CA ILE A 905 -11.39 7.35 -26.92
C ILE A 905 -11.93 6.66 -28.17
N ARG A 906 -12.13 7.44 -29.24
CA ARG A 906 -12.53 6.94 -30.58
C ARG A 906 -11.63 7.58 -31.64
N HIS A 907 -11.12 6.81 -32.58
CA HIS A 907 -10.33 7.35 -33.69
C HIS A 907 -11.23 8.00 -34.76
N THR A 908 -10.66 8.82 -35.65
CA THR A 908 -11.44 9.45 -36.74
C THR A 908 -11.49 8.57 -37.99
N ASN A 909 -10.33 8.06 -38.42
CA ASN A 909 -10.15 7.43 -39.74
C ASN A 909 -9.84 5.92 -39.67
N GLN A 910 -10.00 5.29 -38.50
CA GLN A 910 -9.72 3.87 -38.28
C GLN A 910 -10.84 3.31 -37.37
N ASP A 911 -11.26 2.07 -37.61
CA ASP A 911 -12.41 1.45 -36.94
C ASP A 911 -12.06 0.91 -35.55
N TRP A 912 -11.50 1.76 -34.68
CA TRP A 912 -11.15 1.42 -33.29
C TRP A 912 -11.63 2.47 -32.27
N SER A 913 -12.00 1.96 -31.10
CA SER A 913 -12.43 2.73 -29.94
C SER A 913 -12.24 1.93 -28.66
N VAL A 914 -11.81 2.61 -27.60
CA VAL A 914 -11.54 2.00 -26.29
C VAL A 914 -12.26 2.79 -25.20
N ALA A 915 -12.95 2.08 -24.32
CA ALA A 915 -13.41 2.57 -23.03
C ALA A 915 -12.57 1.94 -21.91
N TYR A 916 -12.13 2.74 -20.94
CA TYR A 916 -11.43 2.31 -19.73
C TYR A 916 -12.22 2.77 -18.51
N SER A 917 -12.50 1.87 -17.56
CA SER A 917 -13.32 2.22 -16.40
C SER A 917 -12.60 3.05 -15.33
N GLY A 918 -11.30 2.84 -15.13
CA GLY A 918 -10.71 3.06 -13.81
C GLY A 918 -11.39 2.16 -12.75
N ASP A 919 -11.28 2.49 -11.48
CA ASP A 919 -12.01 1.79 -10.41
C ASP A 919 -13.45 2.27 -10.31
N THR A 920 -14.41 1.35 -10.21
CA THR A 920 -15.83 1.71 -10.17
C THR A 920 -16.79 0.57 -9.82
N ARG A 921 -17.86 0.89 -9.08
CA ARG A 921 -19.16 0.21 -9.17
C ARG A 921 -19.75 0.38 -10.59
N PRO A 922 -20.66 -0.49 -11.07
CA PRO A 922 -21.29 -0.33 -12.38
C PRO A 922 -21.87 1.09 -12.62
N ALA A 923 -21.29 1.83 -13.57
CA ALA A 923 -21.56 3.25 -13.78
C ALA A 923 -22.29 3.53 -15.10
N ALA A 924 -23.52 4.05 -15.01
CA ALA A 924 -24.35 4.37 -16.19
C ALA A 924 -23.72 5.44 -17.10
N GLU A 925 -22.90 6.33 -16.54
CA GLU A 925 -22.19 7.35 -17.32
C GLU A 925 -21.10 6.74 -18.22
N LEU A 926 -20.36 5.76 -17.71
CA LEU A 926 -19.37 5.02 -18.49
C LEU A 926 -20.05 4.22 -19.62
N ILE A 927 -21.20 3.59 -19.35
CA ILE A 927 -22.02 2.90 -20.35
C ILE A 927 -22.48 3.87 -21.46
N ALA A 928 -22.93 5.07 -21.09
CA ALA A 928 -23.39 6.08 -22.04
C ALA A 928 -22.24 6.67 -22.88
N ALA A 929 -21.10 7.03 -22.26
CA ALA A 929 -19.94 7.57 -22.97
C ALA A 929 -19.27 6.51 -23.85
N GLY A 930 -19.11 5.29 -23.34
CA GLY A 930 -18.45 4.14 -23.98
C GLY A 930 -19.29 3.43 -25.04
N ARG A 931 -20.54 3.85 -25.27
CA ARG A 931 -21.52 3.24 -26.17
C ARG A 931 -20.93 2.68 -27.48
N ASP A 932 -21.21 1.40 -27.72
CA ASP A 932 -20.82 0.60 -28.89
C ASP A 932 -19.30 0.61 -29.22
N CYS A 933 -18.43 0.63 -28.19
CA CYS A 933 -16.97 0.59 -28.37
C CYS A 933 -16.43 -0.75 -28.88
N LYS A 934 -15.24 -0.74 -29.50
CA LYS A 934 -14.56 -1.98 -29.92
C LYS A 934 -13.95 -2.75 -28.77
N LEU A 935 -13.42 -2.07 -27.76
CA LEU A 935 -12.88 -2.69 -26.55
C LEU A 935 -13.31 -1.92 -25.30
N LEU A 936 -13.90 -2.63 -24.35
CA LEU A 936 -14.00 -2.18 -22.97
C LEU A 936 -12.87 -2.82 -22.15
N ILE A 937 -12.08 -2.00 -21.46
CA ILE A 937 -11.15 -2.43 -20.42
C ILE A 937 -11.81 -2.05 -19.09
N HIS A 938 -12.30 -3.05 -18.33
CA HIS A 938 -13.04 -2.83 -17.09
C HIS A 938 -12.32 -3.44 -15.90
N GLU A 939 -12.35 -2.76 -14.76
CA GLU A 939 -11.97 -3.33 -13.48
C GLU A 939 -12.89 -4.49 -13.11
N ALA A 940 -12.31 -5.53 -12.52
CA ALA A 940 -12.98 -6.75 -12.14
C ALA A 940 -12.33 -7.20 -10.83
N THR A 941 -12.57 -6.44 -9.77
CA THR A 941 -11.77 -6.56 -8.55
C THR A 941 -12.12 -7.82 -7.73
N LEU A 942 -13.38 -8.25 -7.73
CA LEU A 942 -13.87 -9.35 -6.87
C LEU A 942 -14.74 -10.39 -7.60
N GLU A 943 -14.76 -11.62 -7.08
CA GLU A 943 -15.68 -12.67 -7.56
C GLU A 943 -17.15 -12.32 -7.27
N ASP A 944 -18.08 -12.87 -8.04
CA ASP A 944 -19.52 -12.59 -7.89
C ASP A 944 -20.10 -13.04 -6.54
N GLY A 945 -19.45 -13.96 -5.83
CA GLY A 945 -19.78 -14.33 -4.45
C GLY A 945 -19.39 -13.28 -3.40
N GLU A 946 -18.56 -12.30 -3.76
CA GLU A 946 -18.04 -11.23 -2.88
C GLU A 946 -18.71 -9.88 -3.17
N GLN A 947 -19.93 -9.88 -3.74
CA GLN A 947 -20.63 -8.65 -4.18
C GLN A 947 -20.84 -7.64 -3.04
N GLU A 948 -21.10 -8.08 -1.81
CA GLU A 948 -21.19 -7.18 -0.64
C GLU A 948 -19.85 -6.47 -0.36
N MET A 949 -18.72 -7.19 -0.47
CA MET A 949 -17.39 -6.59 -0.34
C MET A 949 -17.06 -5.67 -1.52
N ALA A 950 -17.54 -5.97 -2.73
CA ALA A 950 -17.40 -5.12 -3.90
C ALA A 950 -18.17 -3.80 -3.75
N VAL A 951 -19.43 -3.85 -3.29
CA VAL A 951 -20.22 -2.67 -2.90
C VAL A 951 -19.54 -1.89 -1.77
N TYR A 952 -19.05 -2.57 -0.73
CA TYR A 952 -18.40 -1.92 0.41
C TYR A 952 -17.08 -1.24 0.04
N LYS A 953 -16.28 -1.80 -0.89
CA LYS A 953 -15.01 -1.20 -1.33
C LYS A 953 -15.16 -0.25 -2.51
N GLY A 954 -16.32 -0.22 -3.17
CA GLY A 954 -16.58 0.65 -4.32
C GLY A 954 -16.06 0.10 -5.65
N HIS A 955 -15.85 -1.22 -5.76
CA HIS A 955 -15.38 -1.89 -6.98
C HIS A 955 -16.46 -2.77 -7.61
N SER A 956 -16.29 -3.21 -8.86
CA SER A 956 -17.19 -4.16 -9.53
C SER A 956 -16.84 -5.63 -9.25
N THR A 957 -17.85 -6.51 -9.31
CA THR A 957 -17.59 -7.95 -9.47
C THR A 957 -17.36 -8.32 -10.95
N PHE A 958 -16.85 -9.52 -11.19
CA PHE A 958 -16.57 -10.03 -12.55
C PHE A 958 -17.83 -10.02 -13.46
N GLY A 959 -18.95 -10.58 -13.01
CA GLY A 959 -20.21 -10.62 -13.73
C GLY A 959 -20.88 -9.24 -13.86
N GLU A 960 -20.64 -8.33 -12.93
CA GLU A 960 -21.05 -6.93 -13.04
C GLU A 960 -20.28 -6.19 -14.13
N ALA A 961 -18.97 -6.36 -14.22
CA ALA A 961 -18.14 -5.78 -15.28
C ALA A 961 -18.49 -6.33 -16.68
N ILE A 962 -18.77 -7.63 -16.78
CA ILE A 962 -19.28 -8.27 -18.01
C ILE A 962 -20.65 -7.69 -18.40
N ARG A 963 -21.57 -7.50 -17.43
CA ARG A 963 -22.87 -6.87 -17.67
C ARG A 963 -22.73 -5.44 -18.18
N VAL A 964 -21.84 -4.62 -17.58
CA VAL A 964 -21.52 -3.26 -18.06
C VAL A 964 -21.09 -3.28 -19.53
N GLY A 965 -20.22 -4.22 -19.93
CA GLY A 965 -19.81 -4.35 -21.33
C GLY A 965 -20.94 -4.75 -22.28
N HIS A 966 -21.84 -5.65 -21.87
CA HIS A 966 -23.02 -6.01 -22.66
C HIS A 966 -24.02 -4.85 -22.79
N GLU A 967 -24.27 -4.09 -21.71
CA GLU A 967 -25.17 -2.92 -21.72
C GLU A 967 -24.59 -1.78 -22.57
N MET A 968 -23.27 -1.57 -22.50
CA MET A 968 -22.51 -0.62 -23.32
C MET A 968 -22.54 -0.98 -24.82
N GLY A 969 -22.73 -2.25 -25.17
CA GLY A 969 -22.63 -2.76 -26.55
C GLY A 969 -21.19 -3.02 -26.99
N ALA A 970 -20.27 -3.25 -26.05
CA ALA A 970 -18.85 -3.46 -26.33
C ALA A 970 -18.63 -4.71 -27.20
N THR A 971 -17.77 -4.60 -28.22
CA THR A 971 -17.43 -5.74 -29.11
C THR A 971 -16.51 -6.76 -28.42
N ASN A 972 -15.59 -6.26 -27.58
CA ASN A 972 -14.64 -7.03 -26.79
C ASN A 972 -14.60 -6.47 -25.35
N ILE A 973 -14.34 -7.33 -24.37
CA ILE A 973 -14.19 -6.98 -22.95
C ILE A 973 -12.88 -7.56 -22.43
N LEU A 974 -12.03 -6.73 -21.83
CA LEU A 974 -10.82 -7.12 -21.11
C LEU A 974 -10.99 -6.78 -19.62
N LEU A 975 -11.03 -7.80 -18.78
CA LEU A 975 -11.14 -7.66 -17.32
C LEU A 975 -9.76 -7.52 -16.70
N THR A 976 -9.58 -6.57 -15.79
CA THR A 976 -8.29 -6.27 -15.11
C THR A 976 -8.52 -5.86 -13.65
N HIS A 977 -7.47 -5.39 -12.95
CA HIS A 977 -7.53 -4.91 -11.56
C HIS A 977 -7.98 -5.96 -10.53
N PHE A 978 -7.57 -7.21 -10.71
CA PHE A 978 -8.01 -8.32 -9.85
C PHE A 978 -7.49 -8.16 -8.40
N SER A 979 -8.33 -8.49 -7.40
CA SER A 979 -7.86 -8.54 -6.01
C SER A 979 -6.73 -9.56 -5.87
N GLN A 980 -5.70 -9.20 -5.09
CA GLN A 980 -4.55 -10.07 -4.82
C GLN A 980 -4.89 -11.34 -4.02
N ARG A 981 -6.17 -11.50 -3.62
CA ARG A 981 -6.76 -12.76 -3.13
C ARG A 981 -6.80 -13.85 -4.20
N TYR A 982 -6.81 -13.49 -5.49
CA TYR A 982 -6.85 -14.41 -6.62
C TYR A 982 -5.50 -14.38 -7.38
N PRO A 983 -4.43 -14.97 -6.82
CA PRO A 983 -3.05 -14.75 -7.28
C PRO A 983 -2.77 -15.28 -8.70
N LYS A 984 -3.65 -16.11 -9.26
CA LYS A 984 -3.43 -16.81 -10.54
C LYS A 984 -4.54 -16.52 -11.54
N MET A 985 -5.69 -17.18 -11.44
CA MET A 985 -6.80 -17.05 -12.40
C MET A 985 -8.14 -16.90 -11.68
N ALA A 986 -9.02 -16.06 -12.22
CA ALA A 986 -10.44 -15.99 -11.85
C ALA A 986 -11.18 -17.27 -12.28
N ARG A 987 -12.22 -17.69 -11.54
CA ARG A 987 -12.96 -18.94 -11.83
C ARG A 987 -13.60 -18.99 -13.22
N SER A 988 -13.50 -20.16 -13.86
CA SER A 988 -14.04 -20.48 -15.19
C SER A 988 -15.56 -20.35 -15.38
N SER A 989 -16.33 -20.44 -14.30
CA SER A 989 -17.81 -20.42 -14.34
C SER A 989 -18.39 -19.18 -15.02
N LEU A 990 -17.64 -18.07 -15.02
CA LEU A 990 -17.94 -16.83 -15.76
C LEU A 990 -18.21 -17.06 -17.25
N PHE A 991 -17.41 -17.92 -17.89
CA PHE A 991 -17.46 -18.13 -19.35
C PHE A 991 -18.61 -19.07 -19.73
N ALA A 992 -18.85 -20.12 -18.96
CA ALA A 992 -19.95 -21.07 -19.18
C ALA A 992 -21.33 -20.38 -19.14
N SER A 993 -21.51 -19.38 -18.28
CA SER A 993 -22.75 -18.58 -18.22
C SER A 993 -23.03 -17.76 -19.49
N SER A 994 -22.02 -17.47 -20.32
CA SER A 994 -22.18 -16.68 -21.54
C SER A 994 -22.80 -17.44 -22.72
N GLU A 995 -22.83 -18.77 -22.68
CA GLU A 995 -23.25 -19.61 -23.82
C GLU A 995 -24.77 -19.83 -23.90
N GLN A 996 -25.54 -19.48 -22.85
CA GLN A 996 -26.99 -19.72 -22.77
C GLN A 996 -27.88 -18.60 -23.36
N SER A 997 -27.33 -17.73 -24.22
CA SER A 997 -28.07 -16.62 -24.87
C SER A 997 -28.13 -16.77 -26.39
N GLU A 998 -28.95 -17.70 -26.88
CA GLU A 998 -29.22 -17.83 -28.31
C GLU A 998 -29.73 -16.50 -28.91
N GLY A 999 -29.11 -16.06 -30.01
CA GLY A 999 -29.54 -14.88 -30.79
C GLY A 999 -28.84 -13.55 -30.49
N LYS A 1000 -27.97 -13.44 -29.48
CA LYS A 1000 -27.13 -12.23 -29.27
C LYS A 1000 -25.75 -12.38 -29.94
N LYS A 1001 -25.12 -11.25 -30.32
CA LYS A 1001 -23.71 -11.24 -30.79
C LYS A 1001 -22.81 -11.82 -29.69
N LYS A 1002 -22.00 -12.84 -30.02
CA LYS A 1002 -20.97 -13.38 -29.12
C LYS A 1002 -19.88 -12.33 -28.92
N VAL A 1003 -19.82 -11.75 -27.71
CA VAL A 1003 -18.77 -10.81 -27.29
C VAL A 1003 -17.53 -11.62 -26.89
N SER A 1004 -16.35 -11.15 -27.27
CA SER A 1004 -15.10 -11.77 -26.80
C SER A 1004 -14.68 -11.20 -25.46
N ILE A 1005 -14.49 -12.07 -24.47
CA ILE A 1005 -14.11 -11.71 -23.09
C ILE A 1005 -12.72 -12.28 -22.79
N ALA A 1006 -11.85 -11.48 -22.17
CA ALA A 1006 -10.49 -11.83 -21.80
C ALA A 1006 -10.19 -11.47 -20.33
N LEU A 1007 -9.27 -12.22 -19.72
CA LEU A 1007 -8.64 -11.86 -18.44
C LEU A 1007 -7.27 -11.24 -18.71
N ALA A 1008 -6.96 -10.13 -18.05
CA ALA A 1008 -5.64 -9.51 -18.06
C ALA A 1008 -4.61 -10.32 -17.25
N PHE A 1009 -3.37 -10.37 -17.74
CA PHE A 1009 -2.22 -10.85 -16.98
C PHE A 1009 -1.05 -9.89 -17.18
N ASP A 1010 -0.21 -9.73 -16.15
CA ASP A 1010 1.01 -8.93 -16.22
C ASP A 1010 1.81 -9.30 -17.48
N MET A 1011 2.25 -8.29 -18.24
CA MET A 1011 3.12 -8.38 -19.41
C MET A 1011 2.51 -8.98 -20.70
N VAL A 1012 1.22 -9.32 -20.73
CA VAL A 1012 0.55 -9.87 -21.94
C VAL A 1012 0.16 -8.77 -22.93
N THR A 1013 0.27 -9.05 -24.23
CA THR A 1013 -0.16 -8.12 -25.30
C THR A 1013 -1.28 -8.72 -26.15
N TYR A 1014 -2.40 -8.01 -26.24
CA TYR A 1014 -3.61 -8.35 -26.98
C TYR A 1014 -3.67 -7.50 -28.27
N PRO A 1015 -3.49 -8.08 -29.47
CA PRO A 1015 -3.73 -7.38 -30.74
C PRO A 1015 -5.23 -7.27 -30.99
N LEU A 1016 -5.75 -6.06 -31.20
CA LEU A 1016 -7.19 -5.80 -31.26
C LEU A 1016 -7.87 -6.51 -32.45
N SER A 1017 -7.21 -6.58 -33.61
CA SER A 1017 -7.70 -7.32 -34.78
C SER A 1017 -7.86 -8.83 -34.55
N GLN A 1018 -7.18 -9.36 -33.53
CA GLN A 1018 -7.10 -10.79 -33.22
C GLN A 1018 -7.58 -11.12 -31.80
N PHE A 1019 -8.28 -10.19 -31.13
CA PHE A 1019 -8.69 -10.33 -29.73
C PHE A 1019 -9.46 -11.63 -29.47
N SER A 1020 -10.30 -12.07 -30.42
CA SER A 1020 -11.05 -13.33 -30.34
C SER A 1020 -10.19 -14.60 -30.22
N LYS A 1021 -8.89 -14.57 -30.58
CA LYS A 1021 -7.95 -15.69 -30.34
C LYS A 1021 -7.92 -16.11 -28.87
N ILE A 1022 -8.08 -15.16 -27.94
CA ILE A 1022 -8.03 -15.45 -26.50
C ILE A 1022 -9.13 -16.44 -26.07
N GLN A 1023 -10.30 -16.43 -26.72
CA GLN A 1023 -11.37 -17.41 -26.44
C GLN A 1023 -11.02 -18.82 -26.92
N GLY A 1024 -10.20 -18.94 -27.97
CA GLY A 1024 -9.59 -20.21 -28.38
C GLY A 1024 -8.48 -20.68 -27.43
N TYR A 1025 -7.94 -19.78 -26.60
CA TYR A 1025 -6.90 -20.07 -25.61
C TYR A 1025 -7.45 -20.38 -24.22
N THR A 1026 -8.67 -19.93 -23.89
CA THR A 1026 -9.32 -20.18 -22.60
C THR A 1026 -9.23 -21.65 -22.15
N PRO A 1027 -9.59 -22.68 -22.95
CA PRO A 1027 -9.55 -24.08 -22.47
C PRO A 1027 -8.15 -24.58 -22.08
N ALA A 1028 -7.09 -24.02 -22.66
CA ALA A 1028 -5.71 -24.33 -22.26
C ALA A 1028 -5.33 -23.58 -20.99
N MET A 1029 -5.70 -22.31 -20.86
CA MET A 1029 -5.46 -21.52 -19.64
C MET A 1029 -6.17 -22.14 -18.44
N GLU A 1030 -7.40 -22.64 -18.63
CA GLU A 1030 -8.16 -23.36 -17.60
C GLU A 1030 -7.47 -24.67 -17.20
N ALA A 1031 -7.06 -25.50 -18.16
CA ALA A 1031 -6.30 -26.72 -17.88
C ALA A 1031 -5.01 -26.44 -17.09
N LEU A 1032 -4.30 -25.34 -17.40
CA LEU A 1032 -3.06 -24.94 -16.72
C LEU A 1032 -3.28 -24.52 -15.25
N PHE A 1033 -4.43 -23.94 -14.91
CA PHE A 1033 -4.72 -23.41 -13.58
C PHE A 1033 -5.68 -24.26 -12.73
N ALA A 1034 -6.31 -25.30 -13.30
CA ALA A 1034 -7.29 -26.16 -12.61
C ALA A 1034 -6.81 -26.69 -11.24
N ALA A 1035 -5.56 -27.18 -11.19
CA ALA A 1035 -4.96 -27.71 -9.96
C ALA A 1035 -4.72 -26.67 -8.86
N ASP A 1036 -4.70 -25.38 -9.19
CA ASP A 1036 -4.66 -24.31 -8.18
C ASP A 1036 -6.06 -23.99 -7.68
N THR A 1037 -7.06 -23.88 -8.58
CA THR A 1037 -8.46 -23.57 -8.20
C THR A 1037 -9.10 -24.61 -7.29
N GLU A 1038 -8.84 -25.90 -7.48
CA GLU A 1038 -9.38 -26.97 -6.62
C GLU A 1038 -8.89 -26.87 -5.16
N THR A 1039 -7.74 -26.25 -4.91
CA THR A 1039 -7.16 -26.17 -3.56
C THR A 1039 -7.64 -24.98 -2.73
N GLU A 1040 -8.38 -24.04 -3.31
CA GLU A 1040 -8.94 -22.92 -2.54
C GLU A 1040 -10.20 -23.34 -1.74
N ASP A 1041 -10.97 -24.31 -2.26
CA ASP A 1041 -12.14 -24.90 -1.59
C ASP A 1041 -11.75 -25.68 -0.31
N GLU A 1042 -10.58 -26.33 -0.30
CA GLU A 1042 -9.99 -26.93 0.91
C GLU A 1042 -9.57 -25.89 1.97
N VAL A 1043 -9.40 -24.61 1.63
CA VAL A 1043 -9.08 -23.56 2.61
C VAL A 1043 -10.36 -22.94 3.18
N GLN A 1044 -11.29 -22.57 2.31
CA GLN A 1044 -12.55 -21.90 2.72
C GLN A 1044 -13.38 -22.78 3.66
N SER A 1045 -13.40 -24.09 3.43
CA SER A 1045 -14.06 -25.08 4.29
C SER A 1045 -13.42 -25.26 5.67
N VAL A 1046 -12.17 -24.83 5.87
CA VAL A 1046 -11.48 -24.87 7.17
C VAL A 1046 -11.55 -23.54 7.91
N THR A 1047 -11.59 -22.40 7.19
CA THR A 1047 -11.70 -21.07 7.80
C THR A 1047 -13.12 -20.67 8.23
N ALA A 1048 -14.15 -21.42 7.85
CA ALA A 1048 -15.55 -21.17 8.20
C ALA A 1048 -15.94 -21.58 9.65
N ALA A 1049 -14.96 -21.83 10.54
CA ALA A 1049 -15.15 -22.48 11.83
C ALA A 1049 -14.46 -21.77 13.02
N GLU A 1050 -14.42 -20.44 13.03
CA GLU A 1050 -14.10 -19.63 14.22
C GLU A 1050 -15.40 -19.28 15.00
N PRO A 1051 -15.43 -19.37 16.34
CA PRO A 1051 -16.65 -19.16 17.13
C PRO A 1051 -16.90 -17.68 17.45
N MET A 1052 -18.17 -17.24 17.39
CA MET A 1052 -18.57 -15.95 17.94
C MET A 1052 -18.60 -15.99 19.48
N GLU A 1053 -17.78 -15.16 20.14
CA GLU A 1053 -17.98 -14.79 21.54
C GLU A 1053 -18.65 -13.41 21.66
N GLY A 1054 -19.74 -13.34 22.42
CA GLY A 1054 -20.43 -12.10 22.79
C GLY A 1054 -21.26 -12.35 24.06
N ALA A 1055 -20.98 -11.60 25.13
CA ALA A 1055 -21.51 -11.90 26.47
C ALA A 1055 -22.87 -11.23 26.76
N GLY A 1056 -23.77 -11.92 27.47
CA GLY A 1056 -25.12 -11.39 27.76
C GLY A 1056 -26.03 -12.24 28.65
N SER A 1057 -25.59 -12.58 29.87
CA SER A 1057 -26.38 -13.03 31.04
C SER A 1057 -27.82 -13.60 30.87
N GLY A 1058 -28.03 -14.88 31.21
CA GLY A 1058 -29.37 -15.46 31.45
C GLY A 1058 -29.31 -16.67 32.40
N VAL A 1059 -30.22 -16.78 33.37
CA VAL A 1059 -30.19 -17.79 34.45
C VAL A 1059 -31.37 -18.77 34.34
N SER A 1060 -31.12 -20.08 34.27
CA SER A 1060 -31.88 -21.12 35.01
C SER A 1060 -31.39 -22.57 34.78
N ASN A 1061 -31.67 -23.42 35.76
CA ASN A 1061 -31.36 -24.86 35.90
C ASN A 1061 -31.84 -25.78 34.76
N GLY A 1062 -31.19 -26.94 34.55
CA GLY A 1062 -31.78 -28.06 33.77
C GLY A 1062 -30.92 -29.33 33.64
N SER A 1063 -31.27 -30.40 34.35
CA SER A 1063 -30.55 -31.70 34.42
C SER A 1063 -30.44 -32.53 33.13
N LYS A 1064 -29.29 -33.22 32.99
CA LYS A 1064 -29.05 -34.64 32.57
C LYS A 1064 -29.87 -35.29 31.43
N GLY A 1065 -29.16 -36.00 30.54
CA GLY A 1065 -29.74 -37.06 29.69
C GLY A 1065 -28.70 -37.84 28.86
N ASP A 1066 -28.11 -38.91 29.42
CA ASP A 1066 -27.24 -39.84 28.67
C ASP A 1066 -28.04 -40.79 27.76
N GLY A 1067 -27.48 -41.17 26.60
CA GLY A 1067 -28.05 -42.18 25.71
C GLY A 1067 -27.01 -42.77 24.75
N LYS A 1068 -26.52 -43.99 25.03
CA LYS A 1068 -25.55 -44.72 24.19
C LYS A 1068 -26.18 -45.93 23.50
N GLY A 1069 -25.72 -46.22 22.28
CA GLY A 1069 -25.91 -47.47 21.54
C GLY A 1069 -25.41 -47.25 20.10
N GLN A 1070 -24.29 -47.76 19.57
CA GLN A 1070 -23.44 -48.95 19.79
C GLN A 1070 -23.79 -50.16 18.91
N GLY A 1071 -22.88 -50.45 17.95
CA GLY A 1071 -22.80 -51.71 17.20
C GLY A 1071 -23.41 -51.69 15.78
N ASP A 1072 -22.94 -52.49 14.81
CA ASP A 1072 -21.61 -53.14 14.74
C ASP A 1072 -21.25 -53.69 13.33
N THR A 1073 -19.95 -53.87 13.08
CA THR A 1073 -19.31 -54.80 12.11
C THR A 1073 -19.51 -54.78 10.57
N LYS A 1074 -18.35 -54.96 9.88
CA LYS A 1074 -18.05 -55.83 8.71
C LYS A 1074 -18.27 -55.37 7.24
N GLN A 1075 -17.13 -55.00 6.62
CA GLN A 1075 -16.50 -55.64 5.44
C GLN A 1075 -17.34 -56.51 4.47
N SER A 1076 -17.26 -56.22 3.16
CA SER A 1076 -16.54 -57.08 2.19
C SER A 1076 -16.30 -56.36 0.84
N ASN A 1077 -15.43 -56.91 -0.02
CA ASN A 1077 -15.05 -56.33 -1.33
C ASN A 1077 -16.06 -56.70 -2.43
N GLY A 1078 -16.21 -55.84 -3.44
CA GLY A 1078 -16.86 -56.17 -4.71
C GLY A 1078 -16.51 -55.16 -5.81
N ASN A 1079 -15.87 -55.62 -6.90
CA ASN A 1079 -15.42 -54.76 -8.00
C ASN A 1079 -16.04 -55.25 -9.33
N SER A 1080 -16.69 -54.37 -10.09
CA SER A 1080 -16.79 -54.45 -11.56
C SER A 1080 -17.57 -53.27 -12.15
N SER A 1081 -17.28 -52.94 -13.41
CA SER A 1081 -17.95 -51.90 -14.20
C SER A 1081 -18.94 -52.50 -15.20
N LYS A 1082 -20.05 -51.79 -15.43
CA LYS A 1082 -20.82 -51.77 -16.69
C LYS A 1082 -21.72 -50.52 -16.68
N GLY A 1083 -22.00 -49.95 -17.84
CA GLY A 1083 -22.60 -48.63 -17.98
C GLY A 1083 -24.00 -48.61 -18.61
N ALA A 1084 -24.53 -47.38 -18.70
CA ALA A 1084 -25.63 -46.92 -19.52
C ALA A 1084 -27.02 -47.59 -19.37
N ALA A 1085 -27.95 -46.84 -18.80
CA ALA A 1085 -29.37 -46.86 -19.18
C ALA A 1085 -29.92 -45.43 -19.16
N VAL A 1086 -30.68 -45.05 -20.19
CA VAL A 1086 -31.35 -43.74 -20.29
C VAL A 1086 -32.78 -43.88 -19.82
N VAL A 1087 -33.27 -42.93 -19.03
CA VAL A 1087 -34.71 -42.66 -18.86
C VAL A 1087 -34.92 -41.16 -18.89
N SER A 1088 -35.79 -40.69 -19.77
CA SER A 1088 -36.33 -39.33 -19.79
C SER A 1088 -37.72 -39.33 -19.15
N VAL A 1089 -38.11 -38.20 -18.55
CA VAL A 1089 -39.51 -37.88 -18.27
C VAL A 1089 -39.76 -36.44 -18.69
N VAL A 1090 -40.71 -36.27 -19.61
CA VAL A 1090 -41.29 -34.97 -19.99
C VAL A 1090 -42.75 -35.00 -19.60
N ALA A 1091 -43.23 -33.94 -18.95
CA ALA A 1091 -44.65 -33.71 -18.73
C ALA A 1091 -44.96 -32.22 -18.90
N THR A 1092 -45.76 -31.90 -19.90
CA THR A 1092 -46.38 -30.58 -20.12
C THR A 1092 -47.89 -30.69 -19.87
N TRP A 1093 -48.58 -29.55 -19.71
CA TRP A 1093 -49.83 -29.21 -20.42
C TRP A 1093 -50.35 -27.82 -20.01
N ASN A 1094 -51.24 -27.25 -20.83
CA ASN A 1094 -51.84 -25.91 -20.69
C ASN A 1094 -53.30 -26.02 -20.17
N GLY A 1095 -53.93 -24.92 -19.73
CA GLY A 1095 -55.36 -24.93 -19.35
C GLY A 1095 -55.97 -23.59 -18.89
N GLU A 1096 -56.68 -22.94 -19.80
CA GLU A 1096 -57.35 -21.63 -19.77
C GLU A 1096 -58.37 -21.26 -18.65
N SER A 1097 -58.36 -19.97 -18.29
CA SER A 1097 -59.51 -19.03 -18.15
C SER A 1097 -60.67 -19.17 -17.14
N ALA A 1098 -60.95 -18.02 -16.48
CA ALA A 1098 -62.26 -17.40 -16.19
C ALA A 1098 -63.22 -17.99 -15.12
N GLY A 1099 -63.90 -17.07 -14.39
CA GLY A 1099 -65.04 -17.37 -13.51
C GLY A 1099 -65.22 -16.39 -12.33
N GLU A 1100 -66.26 -15.57 -12.36
CA GLU A 1100 -66.70 -14.74 -11.20
C GLU A 1100 -67.72 -15.50 -10.33
N THR A 1101 -67.83 -15.21 -9.02
CA THR A 1101 -69.15 -15.14 -8.35
C THR A 1101 -69.18 -14.45 -6.97
N GLU A 1102 -70.33 -13.85 -6.69
CA GLU A 1102 -70.89 -13.33 -5.43
C GLU A 1102 -71.29 -14.46 -4.42
N ALA A 1103 -71.69 -14.28 -3.14
CA ALA A 1103 -71.90 -13.09 -2.28
C ALA A 1103 -72.15 -13.41 -0.77
N LYS A 1104 -71.97 -12.37 0.08
CA LYS A 1104 -72.79 -11.89 1.24
C LYS A 1104 -73.26 -12.83 2.39
N GLY A 1105 -73.02 -12.36 3.63
CA GLY A 1105 -73.89 -12.54 4.82
C GLY A 1105 -73.38 -11.74 6.05
N THR A 1106 -73.87 -10.55 6.42
CA THR A 1106 -75.09 -10.22 7.24
C THR A 1106 -75.04 -10.72 8.71
N LYS A 1107 -75.39 -10.02 9.80
CA LYS A 1107 -76.06 -8.71 10.17
C LYS A 1107 -75.81 -8.50 11.72
N LYS A 1108 -76.05 -7.38 12.45
CA LYS A 1108 -76.53 -5.99 12.21
C LYS A 1108 -76.09 -5.00 13.33
N ASP A 1109 -76.42 -3.72 13.13
CA ASP A 1109 -76.40 -2.48 13.95
C ASP A 1109 -76.63 -2.52 15.49
N THR A 1110 -76.08 -1.51 16.21
CA THR A 1110 -76.87 -0.40 16.81
C THR A 1110 -76.04 0.91 16.96
N LYS A 1111 -76.69 2.07 17.22
CA LYS A 1111 -76.12 3.44 17.35
C LYS A 1111 -75.86 3.80 18.85
N THR A 1112 -75.30 4.94 19.30
CA THR A 1112 -75.41 6.35 18.87
C THR A 1112 -74.38 7.28 19.58
N GLN A 1113 -73.97 8.42 18.96
CA GLN A 1113 -73.46 9.75 19.44
C GLN A 1113 -72.80 9.90 20.86
N THR A 1114 -71.81 10.78 21.16
CA THR A 1114 -71.50 12.16 20.68
C THR A 1114 -69.99 12.53 20.73
N SER A 1115 -69.60 13.42 19.79
CA SER A 1115 -68.44 14.36 19.73
C SER A 1115 -67.30 14.40 20.78
N THR A 1116 -66.06 14.17 20.28
CA THR A 1116 -64.86 15.03 20.44
C THR A 1116 -63.91 14.82 19.23
N PRO A 1117 -62.98 15.72 18.89
CA PRO A 1117 -62.20 15.64 17.65
C PRO A 1117 -60.98 14.69 17.73
N GLU A 1118 -60.82 13.82 16.73
CA GLU A 1118 -59.63 12.96 16.54
C GLU A 1118 -58.68 13.49 15.44
N PRO A 1119 -57.36 13.18 15.51
CA PRO A 1119 -56.35 13.68 14.57
C PRO A 1119 -56.28 12.91 13.24
N GLN A 1120 -55.53 13.47 12.27
CA GLN A 1120 -55.52 13.04 10.86
C GLN A 1120 -54.58 11.87 10.55
N GLU A 1121 -54.96 10.63 10.87
CA GLU A 1121 -54.28 9.44 10.31
C GLU A 1121 -54.87 9.01 8.94
N ARG A 1122 -54.34 9.58 7.84
CA ARG A 1122 -54.81 9.26 6.45
C ARG A 1122 -53.83 8.42 5.61
N TYR A 1123 -52.69 7.98 6.16
CA TYR A 1123 -51.60 7.34 5.41
C TYR A 1123 -51.07 6.00 6.00
N THR A 1124 -51.83 5.35 6.88
CA THR A 1124 -51.50 4.01 7.40
C THR A 1124 -51.92 2.89 6.44
N ARG A 1125 -50.95 2.26 5.75
CA ARG A 1125 -51.20 0.95 5.11
C ARG A 1125 -51.16 -0.12 6.21
N LYS A 1126 -52.29 -0.76 6.52
CA LYS A 1126 -52.41 -1.75 7.61
C LYS A 1126 -51.34 -2.85 7.49
N GLY A 1127 -50.45 -2.93 8.49
CA GLY A 1127 -49.51 -4.05 8.67
C GLY A 1127 -48.04 -3.65 8.88
N MET A 1128 -47.61 -2.46 8.48
CA MET A 1128 -46.19 -2.03 8.62
C MET A 1128 -45.86 -1.55 10.03
N LYS A 1129 -44.65 -1.87 10.52
CA LYS A 1129 -44.13 -1.42 11.81
C LYS A 1129 -43.57 0.00 11.72
N PRO A 1130 -43.56 0.81 12.80
CA PRO A 1130 -43.03 2.19 12.77
C PRO A 1130 -41.60 2.33 12.26
N SER A 1131 -40.76 1.29 12.40
CA SER A 1131 -39.38 1.24 11.91
C SER A 1131 -39.22 1.10 10.38
N GLU A 1132 -40.32 0.90 9.63
CA GLU A 1132 -40.30 0.58 8.19
C GLU A 1132 -40.74 1.76 7.30
N TRP A 1133 -41.00 2.94 7.88
CA TRP A 1133 -41.60 4.08 7.20
C TRP A 1133 -40.56 4.91 6.43
N ARG A 1134 -40.38 4.63 5.14
CA ARG A 1134 -39.48 5.35 4.21
C ARG A 1134 -40.23 6.25 3.21
N TYR A 1135 -41.39 6.76 3.61
CA TYR A 1135 -42.33 7.47 2.74
C TYR A 1135 -42.88 8.73 3.39
N ILE A 1136 -43.07 9.80 2.60
CA ILE A 1136 -43.63 11.09 3.03
C ILE A 1136 -44.88 11.38 2.21
N GLY A 1137 -45.98 11.80 2.85
CA GLY A 1137 -47.06 12.50 2.18
C GLY A 1137 -46.75 14.00 2.09
N LEU A 1138 -46.70 14.57 0.89
CA LEU A 1138 -46.58 16.01 0.67
C LEU A 1138 -47.92 16.56 0.16
N ARG A 1139 -48.62 17.35 0.98
CA ARG A 1139 -49.79 18.12 0.54
C ARG A 1139 -49.34 19.45 -0.04
N LEU A 1140 -49.62 19.65 -1.31
CA LEU A 1140 -49.38 20.87 -2.07
C LEU A 1140 -50.70 21.63 -2.19
N SER A 1141 -50.65 22.96 -2.11
CA SER A 1141 -51.83 23.82 -2.17
C SER A 1141 -51.51 25.16 -2.83
N SER A 1142 -52.41 25.66 -3.67
CA SER A 1142 -52.26 26.94 -4.37
C SER A 1142 -53.59 27.70 -4.42
N SER A 1143 -53.53 29.01 -4.64
CA SER A 1143 -54.70 29.82 -5.00
C SER A 1143 -55.20 29.52 -6.41
N SER A 1144 -54.31 29.07 -7.31
CA SER A 1144 -54.59 28.63 -8.68
C SER A 1144 -54.68 27.09 -8.80
N PRO A 1145 -55.26 26.55 -9.89
CA PRO A 1145 -55.26 25.11 -10.15
C PRO A 1145 -53.84 24.58 -10.42
N LEU A 1146 -53.41 23.56 -9.69
CA LEU A 1146 -52.09 22.92 -9.83
C LEU A 1146 -52.02 21.83 -10.91
N ALA A 1147 -53.18 21.33 -11.35
CA ALA A 1147 -53.29 20.10 -12.15
C ALA A 1147 -52.44 20.08 -13.44
N SER A 1148 -52.30 21.21 -14.12
CA SER A 1148 -51.51 21.35 -15.36
C SER A 1148 -50.00 21.51 -15.14
N ILE A 1149 -49.56 21.81 -13.92
CA ILE A 1149 -48.16 22.14 -13.58
C ILE A 1149 -47.55 21.14 -12.60
N LEU A 1150 -48.36 20.33 -11.92
CA LEU A 1150 -47.90 19.38 -10.91
C LEU A 1150 -46.85 18.38 -11.42
N PRO A 1151 -46.96 17.75 -12.62
CA PRO A 1151 -45.92 16.81 -13.07
C PRO A 1151 -44.56 17.48 -13.26
N ALA A 1152 -44.55 18.73 -13.76
CA ALA A 1152 -43.33 19.51 -13.91
C ALA A 1152 -42.77 19.94 -12.55
N LEU A 1153 -43.60 20.46 -11.64
CA LEU A 1153 -43.21 20.79 -10.26
C LEU A 1153 -42.68 19.57 -9.50
N MET A 1154 -43.28 18.39 -9.67
CA MET A 1154 -42.83 17.18 -8.99
C MET A 1154 -41.53 16.63 -9.58
N LEU A 1155 -41.36 16.69 -10.90
CA LEU A 1155 -40.08 16.35 -11.53
C LEU A 1155 -38.97 17.33 -11.13
N ASP A 1156 -39.26 18.64 -11.14
CA ASP A 1156 -38.34 19.71 -10.73
C ASP A 1156 -37.98 19.63 -9.24
N LEU A 1157 -38.93 19.25 -8.38
CA LEU A 1157 -38.70 19.04 -6.94
C LEU A 1157 -37.84 17.79 -6.66
N VAL A 1158 -38.03 16.69 -7.41
CA VAL A 1158 -37.16 15.51 -7.34
C VAL A 1158 -35.78 15.79 -7.93
N GLN A 1159 -35.73 16.42 -9.10
CA GLN A 1159 -34.48 16.78 -9.78
C GLN A 1159 -33.69 17.82 -8.98
N THR A 1160 -34.36 18.75 -8.28
CA THR A 1160 -33.71 19.68 -7.34
C THR A 1160 -33.25 18.97 -6.07
N ALA A 1161 -34.00 18.00 -5.51
CA ALA A 1161 -33.47 17.19 -4.40
C ALA A 1161 -32.17 16.46 -4.82
N GLN A 1162 -32.17 15.84 -6.01
CA GLN A 1162 -31.02 15.12 -6.56
C GLN A 1162 -29.84 16.04 -6.89
N THR A 1163 -30.09 17.23 -7.47
CA THR A 1163 -29.02 18.18 -7.88
C THR A 1163 -28.56 19.13 -6.77
N ALA A 1164 -29.38 19.43 -5.75
CA ALA A 1164 -28.93 20.07 -4.52
C ALA A 1164 -27.92 19.17 -3.77
N THR A 1165 -28.05 17.84 -3.90
CA THR A 1165 -27.02 16.88 -3.47
C THR A 1165 -25.89 16.65 -4.48
N MET A 1166 -25.66 17.57 -5.45
CA MET A 1166 -24.48 17.56 -6.33
C MET A 1166 -23.50 18.70 -6.04
N GLY A 1167 -23.59 19.35 -4.89
CA GLY A 1167 -22.66 20.38 -4.42
C GLY A 1167 -22.01 20.03 -3.09
N VAL A 1168 -20.67 20.12 -3.01
CA VAL A 1168 -19.81 19.87 -1.83
C VAL A 1168 -19.79 18.41 -1.32
N VAL A 1169 -20.91 17.68 -1.36
CA VAL A 1169 -20.96 16.21 -1.22
C VAL A 1169 -21.74 15.64 -2.41
N GLY A 1170 -21.36 14.44 -2.87
CA GLY A 1170 -22.04 13.76 -3.98
C GLY A 1170 -23.42 13.20 -3.59
N GLY A 1171 -24.23 12.87 -4.60
CA GLY A 1171 -25.65 12.52 -4.47
C GLY A 1171 -25.94 11.49 -3.38
N ALA A 1172 -26.53 11.95 -2.27
CA ALA A 1172 -26.59 11.18 -1.03
C ALA A 1172 -27.81 10.25 -0.90
N TYR A 1173 -28.93 10.56 -1.57
CA TYR A 1173 -30.20 9.84 -1.39
C TYR A 1173 -30.99 9.70 -2.69
N ASN A 1174 -31.49 8.50 -2.98
CA ASN A 1174 -32.48 8.30 -4.04
C ASN A 1174 -33.85 8.83 -3.58
N VAL A 1175 -34.50 9.62 -4.43
CA VAL A 1175 -35.84 10.20 -4.20
C VAL A 1175 -36.75 9.83 -5.36
N ASP A 1176 -37.83 9.10 -5.09
CA ASP A 1176 -38.83 8.68 -6.08
C ASP A 1176 -40.23 9.15 -5.70
N ILE A 1177 -41.08 9.42 -6.68
CA ILE A 1177 -42.52 9.64 -6.46
C ILE A 1177 -43.26 8.31 -6.67
N LEU A 1178 -43.94 7.81 -5.65
CA LEU A 1178 -44.77 6.61 -5.75
C LEU A 1178 -46.18 6.90 -6.30
N SER A 1179 -46.78 8.03 -5.92
CA SER A 1179 -48.06 8.46 -6.47
C SER A 1179 -48.31 9.96 -6.30
N THR A 1180 -49.22 10.50 -7.10
CA THR A 1180 -49.82 11.83 -6.90
C THR A 1180 -51.32 11.75 -7.13
N HIS A 1181 -52.11 12.38 -6.27
CA HIS A 1181 -53.57 12.37 -6.32
C HIS A 1181 -54.13 13.75 -5.93
N PRO A 1182 -55.27 14.20 -6.48
CA PRO A 1182 -55.93 15.41 -5.97
C PRO A 1182 -56.37 15.19 -4.52
N SER A 1183 -56.15 16.18 -3.67
CA SER A 1183 -56.55 16.09 -2.26
C SER A 1183 -58.06 16.17 -2.15
N ASN A 1184 -58.70 15.14 -1.57
CA ASN A 1184 -60.13 15.13 -1.28
C ASN A 1184 -60.45 16.12 -0.14
N GLY A 1185 -60.62 17.39 -0.51
CA GLY A 1185 -61.02 18.56 0.26
C GLY A 1185 -61.41 19.70 -0.69
N GLU A 1186 -62.33 20.57 -0.28
CA GLU A 1186 -63.11 21.46 -1.17
C GLU A 1186 -62.26 22.40 -2.06
N GLY A 1187 -62.30 22.17 -3.38
CA GLY A 1187 -61.71 23.05 -4.40
C GLY A 1187 -60.99 22.29 -5.51
N GLU A 1188 -61.69 22.04 -6.63
CA GLU A 1188 -61.17 21.28 -7.78
C GLU A 1188 -59.78 21.75 -8.22
N GLY A 1189 -58.81 20.83 -8.22
CA GLY A 1189 -57.45 21.04 -8.69
C GLY A 1189 -56.55 21.96 -7.84
N LYS A 1190 -57.03 22.57 -6.75
CA LYS A 1190 -56.25 23.53 -5.93
C LYS A 1190 -55.32 22.92 -4.89
N SER A 1191 -55.52 21.65 -4.53
CA SER A 1191 -54.63 20.92 -3.64
C SER A 1191 -54.44 19.47 -4.07
N TRP A 1192 -53.22 18.97 -3.90
CA TRP A 1192 -52.78 17.65 -4.34
C TRP A 1192 -51.90 17.01 -3.26
N ASP A 1193 -52.05 15.70 -3.09
CA ASP A 1193 -51.25 14.88 -2.20
C ASP A 1193 -50.29 14.01 -3.03
N ALA A 1194 -48.99 14.17 -2.81
CA ALA A 1194 -47.93 13.36 -3.42
C ALA A 1194 -47.33 12.41 -2.37
N VAL A 1195 -47.05 11.15 -2.73
CA VAL A 1195 -46.33 10.21 -1.87
C VAL A 1195 -44.92 10.01 -2.43
N VAL A 1196 -43.92 10.43 -1.66
CA VAL A 1196 -42.50 10.38 -2.06
C VAL A 1196 -41.77 9.33 -1.22
N ARG A 1197 -41.01 8.45 -1.88
CA ARG A 1197 -40.04 7.55 -1.27
C ARG A 1197 -38.69 8.26 -1.20
N VAL A 1198 -38.00 8.13 -0.07
CA VAL A 1198 -36.58 8.51 0.05
C VAL A 1198 -35.81 7.31 0.59
N GLU A 1199 -34.72 6.94 -0.08
CA GLU A 1199 -33.88 5.82 0.31
C GLU A 1199 -32.84 6.23 1.36
N ALA A 1200 -33.35 6.46 2.58
CA ALA A 1200 -32.58 6.87 3.76
C ALA A 1200 -32.36 5.73 4.76
N LYS A 1201 -31.33 5.84 5.59
CA LYS A 1201 -31.09 4.92 6.72
C LYS A 1201 -31.68 5.44 8.03
N HIS A 1202 -31.78 6.75 8.20
CA HIS A 1202 -32.29 7.40 9.41
C HIS A 1202 -33.40 8.41 9.10
N ALA A 1203 -34.27 8.66 10.08
CA ALA A 1203 -35.38 9.59 9.92
C ALA A 1203 -34.95 11.07 9.83
N GLN A 1204 -33.70 11.39 10.21
CA GLN A 1204 -33.15 12.74 10.12
C GLN A 1204 -32.76 13.08 8.67
N ASP A 1205 -32.15 12.14 7.94
CA ASP A 1205 -31.87 12.20 6.49
C ASP A 1205 -33.08 12.71 5.69
N LEU A 1206 -34.26 12.19 6.05
CA LEU A 1206 -35.56 12.47 5.45
C LEU A 1206 -35.97 13.94 5.63
N VAL A 1207 -35.62 14.54 6.77
CA VAL A 1207 -35.83 15.96 7.09
C VAL A 1207 -34.80 16.81 6.34
N THR A 1208 -33.53 16.39 6.29
CA THR A 1208 -32.47 17.06 5.53
C THR A 1208 -32.85 17.17 4.05
N CYS A 1209 -33.28 16.08 3.40
CA CYS A 1209 -33.77 16.08 2.02
C CYS A 1209 -34.90 17.09 1.78
N LEU A 1210 -35.89 17.18 2.70
CA LEU A 1210 -36.98 18.15 2.57
C LEU A 1210 -36.54 19.60 2.80
N SER A 1211 -35.57 19.84 3.69
CA SER A 1211 -35.05 21.19 3.97
C SER A 1211 -34.24 21.79 2.80
N LEU A 1212 -33.70 20.93 1.93
CA LEU A 1212 -32.98 21.31 0.71
C LEU A 1212 -33.91 21.63 -0.47
N LEU A 1213 -35.22 21.40 -0.35
CA LEU A 1213 -36.18 21.74 -1.40
C LEU A 1213 -36.42 23.26 -1.42
N PRO A 1214 -36.30 23.94 -2.58
CA PRO A 1214 -36.59 25.36 -2.67
C PRO A 1214 -38.06 25.64 -2.40
N ALA A 1215 -38.36 26.79 -1.78
CA ALA A 1215 -39.74 27.24 -1.60
C ALA A 1215 -40.44 27.33 -2.98
N PRO A 1216 -41.50 26.54 -3.24
CA PRO A 1216 -41.97 26.31 -4.61
C PRO A 1216 -42.70 27.53 -5.21
N LEU A 1217 -41.93 28.36 -5.90
CA LEU A 1217 -42.35 29.49 -6.72
C LEU A 1217 -42.42 29.08 -8.19
N VAL A 1218 -43.51 28.39 -8.56
CA VAL A 1218 -43.72 27.94 -9.94
C VAL A 1218 -44.43 29.04 -10.72
N GLN A 1219 -43.80 29.55 -11.78
CA GLN A 1219 -44.38 30.58 -12.65
C GLN A 1219 -44.95 31.78 -11.85
N ASN A 1220 -44.15 32.32 -10.92
CA ASN A 1220 -44.51 33.38 -9.96
C ASN A 1220 -45.66 33.07 -8.98
N THR A 1221 -46.23 31.86 -9.00
CA THR A 1221 -47.25 31.44 -8.02
C THR A 1221 -46.58 30.78 -6.81
N ARG A 1222 -46.89 31.26 -5.61
CA ARG A 1222 -46.48 30.61 -4.35
C ARG A 1222 -47.33 29.37 -4.09
N VAL A 1223 -46.73 28.18 -4.20
CA VAL A 1223 -47.34 26.94 -3.73
C VAL A 1223 -47.01 26.76 -2.24
N ARG A 1224 -48.00 26.43 -1.41
CA ARG A 1224 -47.79 26.00 -0.03
C ARG A 1224 -47.68 24.47 0.02
N MET A 1225 -46.51 23.99 0.39
CA MET A 1225 -46.23 22.58 0.70
C MET A 1225 -46.37 22.34 2.20
N LYS A 1226 -46.98 21.24 2.62
CA LYS A 1226 -47.00 20.74 3.99
C LYS A 1226 -46.75 19.23 4.01
N ALA A 1227 -45.84 18.77 4.86
CA ALA A 1227 -45.63 17.35 5.12
C ALA A 1227 -46.78 16.75 5.94
N VAL A 1228 -47.15 15.50 5.65
CA VAL A 1228 -48.24 14.76 6.27
C VAL A 1228 -47.79 13.32 6.53
N GLY A 1229 -47.98 12.84 7.76
CA GLY A 1229 -47.39 11.62 8.31
C GLY A 1229 -47.53 11.58 9.84
N PRO A 1230 -46.89 10.62 10.53
CA PRO A 1230 -46.95 10.51 11.98
C PRO A 1230 -46.26 11.68 12.71
N THR A 1231 -46.76 12.01 13.90
CA THR A 1231 -46.56 13.31 14.57
C THR A 1231 -45.11 13.68 14.84
N THR A 1232 -44.25 12.71 15.15
CA THR A 1232 -42.83 12.97 15.49
C THR A 1232 -42.03 13.52 14.32
N ALA A 1233 -42.29 13.05 13.09
CA ALA A 1233 -41.67 13.58 11.88
C ALA A 1233 -42.20 14.99 11.57
N ILE A 1234 -43.52 15.22 11.67
CA ILE A 1234 -44.13 16.54 11.45
C ILE A 1234 -43.59 17.57 12.46
N GLN A 1235 -43.58 17.27 13.75
CA GLN A 1235 -43.13 18.21 14.78
C GLN A 1235 -41.67 18.66 14.56
N THR A 1236 -40.83 17.75 14.06
CA THR A 1236 -39.42 18.04 13.74
C THR A 1236 -39.29 18.94 12.51
N LEU A 1237 -40.12 18.73 11.48
CA LEU A 1237 -40.17 19.57 10.28
C LEU A 1237 -40.80 20.95 10.54
N GLU A 1238 -41.90 21.02 11.28
CA GLU A 1238 -42.58 22.29 11.56
C GLU A 1238 -41.71 23.22 12.45
N ASN A 1239 -40.89 22.65 13.34
CA ASN A 1239 -39.91 23.42 14.14
C ASN A 1239 -38.65 23.85 13.35
N LEU A 1240 -38.43 23.33 12.14
CA LEU A 1240 -37.28 23.65 11.27
C LEU A 1240 -37.65 24.54 10.07
N LEU A 1241 -38.95 24.70 9.79
CA LEU A 1241 -39.49 25.47 8.67
C LEU A 1241 -40.28 26.71 9.13
N SER A 1242 -40.27 27.02 10.43
CA SER A 1242 -40.90 28.18 11.08
C SER A 1242 -39.91 29.34 11.29
#